data_AF-A0A927BST0-F1
#
_entry.id   AF-A0A927BST0-F1
#
_cell.length_a   1.000
_cell.length_b   1.000
_cell.length_c   1.000
_cell.angle_alpha   90.00
_cell.angle_beta   90.00
_cell.angle_gamma   90.00
#
_symmetry.space_group_name_H-M   'P 1'
#
loop_
_entity.id
_entity.type
_entity.pdbx_description
1 polymer ?
#
loop_
_entity_poly.entity_id
_entity_poly.type
_entity_poly.pdbx_seq_one_letter_code
_entity_poly.pdbx_strand_id
1 'polypeptide(L)'
;MFKRNLKAISILLVLCMTVALFASAGVSGPIAHAEFNQTLFFDDFEDGTADGWNLASGFGVYDEGGNDALRYTYNAGSSTRKYATAGSASWTQYAVEMKVKSAADSNNIGVYARYSGENNNYLLRLDTDTDTVSLVSKVSGNATLLDSAPIVLDLNTYYTLRLEVNDDQISGSVDGVPLVTATDSSHVSGKIAVGGYSKSSYSIDDVTVTDLRVPTRLEVLPESAVLLENEVRQLTGTVFDQGDLAMDDVSVLWSSDDAAVASVNADGYVTGEGAGSTVIRAVYASLTDSAAITVEELTTEAPLEIKRTLQPLVVDGALDESVWSLDRTARKPVLGVNGNTVNFGTLWDDDYLYVGVEVYDDQLWNDSTDAYDDDSVEVFIDADHNHGSTYDVHDWHFRKGYNDSSLYERLNERAGVKHAAAAIPGGYAVELAIPWINLGLEAAPGLDFGFDLAVNDDDDGGAREGQLVWNGIADNYQNTVAFGDAQLLADTVGTAPPTPTPSPVDRYVTPQGAGAMDGTSWANAFAGDQVGGMQAAWDATGDGNTLHVGSGTYTVPQTLELTRGGTDHENWKRLVGIDTGAGMPVFRGDWELSDQVQRSFIEVPLGISYWQIQDIVIENYNYGIYANGQHAGIRILDVDMHNMSDGVYLWGRATRSNPAAGSHDIVIKGGHYTNYTKSAVRFRNGNYNASVIGVTADAGGEANYAPGNFPMGFRIGNSPESEYIFDHDIVFQDVVSRNSWHENGTGYWNGDGYAAERQTYNLTYVRSKAFDSTDGGWDDKSRNPVFIETIAFGNKRNYRIWSAEKAVFLRAIGAYSHHRGGNGDAPGLWVGSGVGKAELYYSTLYNNAQTEISLEGASNQVDLYDSIVGDSSGGALYALNGGQLTATRTEEYSAGVQGTDPQLVNGANSDWEGGSNDFNSQLYGASKGYHDPGPSTTPYTVQISVSCLTLDTGDEASLSAQVLDASNQPVADPETIVWYSDDAYLARLLQSRGADAVVEGMNAGATELVAMYKGAEARVNVTVTDM
;
A
#
# COMPACT_ATOMS: atom_id res chain seq x y z
N MET A 1 43.38 -5.70 44.41
CA MET A 1 44.31 -6.83 44.56
C MET A 1 45.26 -6.82 43.36
N PHE A 2 46.56 -6.60 43.60
CA PHE A 2 47.75 -6.86 42.78
C PHE A 2 47.71 -7.07 41.24
N LYS A 3 48.45 -6.19 40.54
CA LYS A 3 49.58 -6.41 39.60
C LYS A 3 49.43 -7.28 38.32
N ARG A 4 49.59 -6.58 37.17
CA ARG A 4 50.67 -6.69 36.13
C ARG A 4 50.85 -8.00 35.33
N ASN A 5 50.67 -7.94 34.00
CA ASN A 5 51.71 -7.89 32.92
C ASN A 5 51.12 -8.40 31.58
N LEU A 6 50.95 -7.56 30.56
CA LEU A 6 51.92 -7.10 29.54
C LEU A 6 52.62 -8.22 28.72
N LYS A 7 52.19 -8.35 27.46
CA LYS A 7 52.95 -8.36 26.18
C LYS A 7 51.91 -7.98 25.11
N ALA A 8 52.06 -7.03 24.19
CA ALA A 8 53.22 -6.46 23.52
C ALA A 8 52.91 -5.01 23.12
N ILE A 9 53.92 -4.15 23.05
CA ILE A 9 54.07 -2.96 22.17
C ILE A 9 55.42 -2.35 22.54
N SER A 10 56.31 -2.23 21.55
CA SER A 10 57.62 -1.55 21.54
C SER A 10 58.23 -1.90 20.19
N ILE A 11 58.59 -1.01 19.26
CA ILE A 11 59.27 0.30 19.34
C ILE A 11 59.26 0.85 17.88
N LEU A 12 59.07 2.14 17.56
CA LEU A 12 59.99 3.28 17.69
C LEU A 12 59.23 4.58 17.26
N LEU A 13 59.05 5.61 18.10
CA LEU A 13 59.85 6.86 18.21
C LEU A 13 60.08 7.57 16.84
N VAL A 14 59.63 8.81 16.59
CA VAL A 14 60.25 10.10 17.01
C VAL A 14 59.33 11.30 16.62
N LEU A 15 59.43 12.40 17.41
CA LEU A 15 58.92 13.79 17.21
C LEU A 15 57.38 14.02 17.32
N CYS A 16 56.83 15.01 18.03
CA CYS A 16 57.38 16.22 18.64
C CYS A 16 56.50 16.67 19.82
N MET A 17 57.12 17.05 20.93
CA MET A 17 56.53 17.80 22.04
C MET A 17 56.66 19.31 21.74
N THR A 18 55.80 20.10 22.39
CA THR A 18 55.76 21.58 22.52
C THR A 18 55.14 22.40 21.39
N VAL A 19 53.90 22.88 21.58
CA VAL A 19 53.58 24.32 21.73
C VAL A 19 52.38 24.46 22.68
N ALA A 20 52.66 24.56 23.97
CA ALA A 20 51.88 25.36 24.91
C ALA A 20 52.88 26.33 25.55
N LEU A 21 52.48 27.59 25.74
CA LEU A 21 53.27 28.80 26.02
C LEU A 21 53.84 29.51 24.77
N PHE A 22 53.09 30.49 24.25
CA PHE A 22 53.51 31.90 24.18
C PHE A 22 52.27 32.79 23.98
N ALA A 23 51.68 33.25 25.08
CA ALA A 23 51.07 34.57 25.11
C ALA A 23 52.16 35.56 25.58
N SER A 24 52.18 36.74 24.97
CA SER A 24 53.02 37.92 25.30
C SER A 24 54.48 37.94 24.79
N ALA A 25 54.65 38.42 23.55
CA ALA A 25 55.60 39.47 23.19
C ALA A 25 55.37 39.85 21.73
N GLY A 26 55.02 41.12 21.46
CA GLY A 26 54.94 41.63 20.11
C GLY A 26 56.31 41.60 19.44
N VAL A 27 56.45 40.77 18.40
CA VAL A 27 57.49 40.90 17.39
C VAL A 27 56.83 40.62 16.04
N SER A 28 56.56 41.70 15.30
CA SER A 28 56.19 41.64 13.88
C SER A 28 57.43 41.28 13.06
N GLY A 29 57.47 40.07 12.53
CA GLY A 29 58.38 39.65 11.46
C GLY A 29 57.66 38.61 10.60
N PRO A 30 57.88 38.57 9.27
CA PRO A 30 57.21 37.60 8.42
C PRO A 30 57.67 36.19 8.82
N ILE A 31 56.72 35.36 9.23
CA ILE A 31 56.94 33.92 9.36
C ILE A 31 57.08 33.39 7.92
N ALA A 32 58.23 32.80 7.60
CA ALA A 32 58.39 32.09 6.34
C ALA A 32 57.42 30.90 6.34
N HIS A 33 56.43 30.91 5.45
CA HIS A 33 55.62 29.73 5.16
C HIS A 33 56.56 28.63 4.68
N ALA A 34 56.57 27.49 5.36
CA ALA A 34 57.25 26.30 4.87
C ALA A 34 56.45 25.78 3.66
N GLU A 35 57.09 25.65 2.51
CA GLU A 35 56.47 25.10 1.30
C GLU A 35 55.95 23.68 1.58
N PHE A 36 54.65 23.47 1.37
CA PHE A 36 53.98 22.19 1.53
C PHE A 36 54.13 21.36 0.25
N ASN A 37 55.35 20.89 -0.04
CA ASN A 37 55.63 20.14 -1.27
C ASN A 37 55.25 18.65 -1.10
N GLN A 38 53.95 18.35 -1.17
CA GLN A 38 53.45 16.97 -1.13
C GLN A 38 53.80 16.23 -2.43
N THR A 39 54.33 15.01 -2.33
CA THR A 39 54.49 14.15 -3.51
C THR A 39 53.13 13.63 -3.96
N LEU A 40 52.68 14.04 -5.15
CA LEU A 40 51.45 13.58 -5.78
C LEU A 40 51.60 12.21 -6.44
N PHE A 41 52.80 11.90 -6.94
CA PHE A 41 53.13 10.63 -7.59
C PHE A 41 54.65 10.41 -7.57
N PHE A 42 55.08 9.16 -7.40
CA PHE A 42 56.49 8.77 -7.42
C PHE A 42 56.64 7.38 -8.01
N ASP A 43 57.65 7.19 -8.85
CA ASP A 43 58.07 5.89 -9.33
C ASP A 43 59.57 5.92 -9.67
N ASP A 44 60.36 5.10 -8.97
CA ASP A 44 61.77 4.84 -9.24
C ASP A 44 61.99 3.55 -10.04
N PHE A 45 60.91 2.81 -10.35
CA PHE A 45 60.93 1.54 -11.10
C PHE A 45 61.77 0.42 -10.46
N GLU A 46 62.35 0.62 -9.27
CA GLU A 46 63.27 -0.32 -8.61
C GLU A 46 62.56 -1.59 -8.07
N ASP A 47 61.23 -1.61 -8.12
CA ASP A 47 60.42 -2.82 -7.86
C ASP A 47 60.25 -3.71 -9.11
N GLY A 48 60.82 -3.30 -10.25
CA GLY A 48 60.75 -4.00 -11.53
C GLY A 48 59.41 -3.84 -12.26
N THR A 49 58.53 -2.97 -11.78
CA THR A 49 57.19 -2.72 -12.33
C THR A 49 56.99 -1.24 -12.66
N ALA A 50 55.92 -0.93 -13.40
CA ALA A 50 55.54 0.45 -13.74
C ALA A 50 54.08 0.67 -13.31
N ASP A 51 53.80 0.39 -12.04
CA ASP A 51 52.46 0.46 -11.49
C ASP A 51 51.93 1.90 -11.48
N GLY A 52 50.66 2.09 -11.84
CA GLY A 52 50.07 3.42 -12.02
C GLY A 52 50.35 4.10 -13.36
N TRP A 53 51.16 3.49 -14.24
CA TRP A 53 51.43 4.00 -15.59
C TRP A 53 50.58 3.35 -16.68
N ASN A 54 50.22 4.15 -17.69
CA ASN A 54 49.73 3.66 -18.98
C ASN A 54 50.85 3.75 -20.02
N LEU A 55 51.39 2.59 -20.43
CA LEU A 55 52.56 2.48 -21.29
C LEU A 55 52.18 2.34 -22.78
N ALA A 56 52.78 3.15 -23.65
CA ALA A 56 52.72 2.90 -25.10
C ALA A 56 53.59 1.69 -25.51
N SER A 57 53.24 1.06 -26.64
CA SER A 57 53.98 -0.06 -27.21
C SER A 57 55.50 0.25 -27.32
N GLY A 58 56.34 -0.62 -26.77
CA GLY A 58 57.80 -0.51 -26.81
C GLY A 58 58.43 0.00 -25.50
N PHE A 59 57.62 0.42 -24.52
CA PHE A 59 58.07 0.66 -23.15
C PHE A 59 58.06 -0.63 -22.32
N GLY A 60 59.02 -0.75 -21.41
CA GLY A 60 59.07 -1.76 -20.35
C GLY A 60 60.11 -1.38 -19.31
N VAL A 61 60.06 -1.98 -18.12
CA VAL A 61 61.07 -1.81 -17.07
C VAL A 61 62.21 -2.81 -17.29
N TYR A 62 63.45 -2.35 -17.21
CA TYR A 62 64.64 -3.16 -17.44
C TYR A 62 65.77 -2.82 -16.49
N ASP A 63 66.45 -3.86 -15.99
CA ASP A 63 67.69 -3.75 -15.23
C ASP A 63 68.84 -3.20 -16.10
N GLU A 64 69.40 -2.08 -15.67
CA GLU A 64 70.53 -1.40 -16.30
C GLU A 64 71.82 -1.47 -15.48
N GLY A 65 72.05 -2.60 -14.81
CA GLY A 65 73.28 -2.84 -14.03
C GLY A 65 73.10 -2.58 -12.54
N GLY A 66 71.96 -3.01 -12.00
CA GLY A 66 71.54 -2.86 -10.60
C GLY A 66 70.65 -1.64 -10.34
N ASN A 67 70.06 -1.07 -11.40
CA ASN A 67 69.11 0.04 -11.37
C ASN A 67 68.07 -0.26 -12.44
N ASP A 68 66.83 -0.48 -12.03
CA ASP A 68 65.73 -0.71 -12.96
C ASP A 68 65.27 0.64 -13.51
N ALA A 69 64.94 0.71 -14.80
CA ALA A 69 64.48 1.95 -15.41
C ALA A 69 63.42 1.69 -16.48
N LEU A 70 62.50 2.62 -16.67
CA LEU A 70 61.52 2.59 -17.74
C LEU A 70 62.22 2.89 -19.08
N ARG A 71 62.44 1.86 -19.88
CA ARG A 71 63.14 1.96 -21.17
C ARG A 71 62.16 1.88 -22.34
N TYR A 72 62.32 2.80 -23.29
CA TYR A 72 61.77 2.65 -24.64
C TYR A 72 62.75 1.90 -25.54
N THR A 73 62.31 0.77 -26.10
CA THR A 73 63.10 -0.02 -27.06
C THR A 73 62.75 0.35 -28.50
N TYR A 74 63.71 0.94 -29.23
CA TYR A 74 63.53 1.31 -30.62
C TYR A 74 63.62 0.11 -31.58
N ASN A 75 62.69 0.04 -32.53
CA ASN A 75 62.71 -0.92 -33.64
C ASN A 75 63.05 -0.20 -34.96
N ALA A 76 64.08 -0.70 -35.66
CA ALA A 76 64.60 -0.07 -36.88
C ALA A 76 63.50 0.11 -37.95
N GLY A 77 63.26 1.36 -38.36
CA GLY A 77 62.25 1.74 -39.37
C GLY A 77 60.97 2.38 -38.80
N SER A 78 60.85 2.52 -37.47
CA SER A 78 59.69 3.13 -36.80
C SER A 78 60.05 4.49 -36.18
N SER A 79 60.03 5.57 -36.97
CA SER A 79 60.16 6.93 -36.42
C SER A 79 58.80 7.42 -35.93
N THR A 80 58.43 7.09 -34.68
CA THR A 80 57.14 7.46 -34.09
C THR A 80 57.32 8.07 -32.69
N ARG A 81 56.37 8.92 -32.28
CA ARG A 81 56.31 9.44 -30.90
C ARG A 81 55.64 8.41 -29.99
N LYS A 82 56.20 8.18 -28.81
CA LYS A 82 55.68 7.25 -27.81
C LYS A 82 55.75 7.87 -26.42
N TYR A 83 54.75 7.57 -25.60
CA TYR A 83 54.61 8.15 -24.26
C TYR A 83 54.22 7.08 -23.24
N ALA A 84 54.64 7.27 -22.01
CA ALA A 84 54.02 6.68 -20.83
C ALA A 84 53.30 7.79 -20.04
N THR A 85 52.11 7.54 -19.52
CA THR A 85 51.29 8.55 -18.82
C THR A 85 50.87 8.08 -17.43
N ALA A 86 50.83 8.98 -16.46
CA ALA A 86 50.46 8.70 -15.07
C ALA A 86 49.80 9.93 -14.41
N GLY A 87 49.14 9.73 -13.27
CA GLY A 87 48.54 10.81 -12.47
C GLY A 87 47.11 11.21 -12.86
N SER A 88 46.61 12.26 -12.20
CA SER A 88 45.23 12.75 -12.32
C SER A 88 45.05 13.80 -13.41
N ALA A 89 43.90 13.78 -14.09
CA ALA A 89 43.53 14.84 -15.02
C ALA A 89 43.11 16.15 -14.32
N SER A 90 42.83 16.10 -13.00
CA SER A 90 42.42 17.26 -12.20
C SER A 90 43.59 18.13 -11.72
N TRP A 91 44.84 17.67 -11.83
CA TRP A 91 45.98 18.42 -11.32
C TRP A 91 46.21 19.71 -12.10
N THR A 92 46.30 20.82 -11.38
CA THR A 92 46.42 22.17 -11.92
C THR A 92 47.83 22.73 -11.74
N GLN A 93 48.39 22.64 -10.54
CA GLN A 93 49.68 23.25 -10.18
C GLN A 93 50.64 22.20 -9.60
N TYR A 94 51.68 21.85 -10.36
CA TYR A 94 52.61 20.81 -9.93
C TYR A 94 53.95 20.90 -10.66
N ALA A 95 54.97 20.28 -10.09
CA ALA A 95 56.24 20.01 -10.74
C ALA A 95 56.34 18.53 -11.09
N VAL A 96 56.80 18.21 -12.29
CA VAL A 96 57.18 16.84 -12.68
C VAL A 96 58.67 16.80 -12.98
N GLU A 97 59.36 15.90 -12.31
CA GLU A 97 60.80 15.63 -12.46
C GLU A 97 61.00 14.21 -12.96
N MET A 98 61.99 14.00 -13.84
CA MET A 98 62.44 12.68 -14.27
C MET A 98 63.93 12.71 -14.63
N LYS A 99 64.62 11.58 -14.46
CA LYS A 99 65.92 11.34 -15.09
C LYS A 99 65.73 10.72 -16.46
N VAL A 100 66.54 11.13 -17.44
CA VAL A 100 66.53 10.58 -18.80
C VAL A 100 67.92 10.35 -19.34
N LYS A 101 68.12 9.22 -20.03
CA LYS A 101 69.38 8.84 -20.68
C LYS A 101 69.14 8.40 -22.11
N SER A 102 69.86 9.00 -23.05
CA SER A 102 69.80 8.64 -24.48
C SER A 102 71.05 7.87 -24.91
N ALA A 103 70.87 6.82 -25.71
CA ALA A 103 71.98 6.01 -26.24
C ALA A 103 72.53 6.53 -27.58
N ALA A 104 71.84 7.45 -28.25
CA ALA A 104 72.30 8.08 -29.49
C ALA A 104 71.86 9.56 -29.58
N ASP A 105 72.45 10.28 -30.53
CA ASP A 105 72.21 11.69 -30.80
C ASP A 105 70.88 11.94 -31.52
N SER A 106 70.04 10.94 -31.80
CA SER A 106 68.86 11.09 -32.68
C SER A 106 67.48 11.14 -32.00
N ASN A 107 67.41 11.68 -30.78
CA ASN A 107 66.24 11.65 -29.92
C ASN A 107 65.76 13.04 -29.45
N ASN A 108 64.45 13.15 -29.25
CA ASN A 108 63.74 14.30 -28.72
C ASN A 108 62.81 13.81 -27.60
N ILE A 109 63.34 13.77 -26.38
CA ILE A 109 62.74 13.10 -25.21
C ILE A 109 62.47 14.15 -24.14
N GLY A 110 61.32 14.06 -23.49
CA GLY A 110 60.93 15.06 -22.53
C GLY A 110 59.86 14.59 -21.55
N VAL A 111 59.59 15.50 -20.62
CA VAL A 111 58.52 15.38 -19.67
C VAL A 111 57.38 16.32 -20.08
N TYR A 112 56.16 15.87 -19.86
CA TYR A 112 54.95 16.57 -20.21
C TYR A 112 54.15 16.91 -18.95
N ALA A 113 53.63 18.13 -18.91
CA ALA A 113 52.72 18.61 -17.87
C ALA A 113 51.41 19.11 -18.48
N ARG A 114 50.35 19.14 -17.67
CA ARG A 114 48.95 19.36 -18.05
C ARG A 114 48.55 18.54 -19.29
N TYR A 115 48.97 17.26 -19.30
CA TYR A 115 48.73 16.35 -20.41
C TYR A 115 47.28 15.89 -20.41
N SER A 116 46.51 16.35 -21.39
CA SER A 116 45.16 15.84 -21.70
C SER A 116 45.14 14.96 -22.96
N GLY A 117 46.26 14.92 -23.69
CA GLY A 117 46.47 14.04 -24.83
C GLY A 117 47.70 14.45 -25.63
N GLU A 118 48.08 13.64 -26.62
CA GLU A 118 49.28 13.90 -27.42
C GLU A 118 49.24 15.25 -28.18
N ASN A 119 48.05 15.83 -28.33
CA ASN A 119 47.79 17.07 -29.05
C ASN A 119 47.54 18.29 -28.14
N ASN A 120 47.49 18.10 -26.81
CA ASN A 120 47.23 19.14 -25.80
C ASN A 120 48.12 18.92 -24.56
N ASN A 121 49.23 19.67 -24.45
CA ASN A 121 50.20 19.55 -23.35
C ASN A 121 51.26 20.67 -23.35
N TYR A 122 51.90 20.87 -22.20
CA TYR A 122 53.23 21.46 -22.11
C TYR A 122 54.30 20.37 -22.18
N LEU A 123 55.40 20.63 -22.89
CA LEU A 123 56.53 19.71 -23.07
C LEU A 123 57.85 20.43 -22.80
N LEU A 124 58.63 19.90 -21.86
CA LEU A 124 60.04 20.20 -21.72
C LEU A 124 60.85 19.05 -22.32
N ARG A 125 61.58 19.32 -23.40
CA ARG A 125 62.30 18.29 -24.16
C ARG A 125 63.78 18.57 -24.30
N LEU A 126 64.58 17.52 -24.23
CA LEU A 126 65.96 17.49 -24.71
C LEU A 126 65.99 17.00 -26.16
N ASP A 127 66.71 17.71 -27.01
CA ASP A 127 67.00 17.33 -28.38
C ASP A 127 68.49 17.01 -28.50
N THR A 128 68.81 15.72 -28.62
CA THR A 128 70.19 15.22 -28.63
C THR A 128 70.89 15.41 -29.97
N ASP A 129 70.15 15.75 -31.04
CA ASP A 129 70.71 15.97 -32.39
C ASP A 129 71.29 17.40 -32.45
N THR A 130 70.68 18.32 -31.69
CA THR A 130 70.95 19.75 -31.74
C THR A 130 71.53 20.32 -30.45
N ASP A 131 71.67 19.51 -29.41
CA ASP A 131 72.15 19.95 -28.09
C ASP A 131 71.31 21.11 -27.53
N THR A 132 69.98 20.94 -27.55
CA THR A 132 69.04 21.96 -27.07
C THR A 132 68.03 21.43 -26.06
N VAL A 133 67.67 22.27 -25.10
CA VAL A 133 66.44 22.12 -24.31
C VAL A 133 65.40 23.08 -24.85
N SER A 134 64.16 22.61 -25.04
CA SER A 134 63.05 23.44 -25.51
C SER A 134 61.81 23.25 -24.66
N LEU A 135 61.14 24.36 -24.34
CA LEU A 135 59.81 24.40 -23.76
C LEU A 135 58.77 24.66 -24.86
N VAL A 136 57.78 23.79 -24.97
CA VAL A 136 56.79 23.80 -26.04
C VAL A 136 55.37 23.71 -25.46
N SER A 137 54.47 24.57 -25.93
CA SER A 137 53.02 24.44 -25.72
C SER A 137 52.40 23.81 -26.97
N LYS A 138 51.52 22.83 -26.80
CA LYS A 138 50.87 22.17 -27.93
C LYS A 138 49.36 22.25 -27.77
N VAL A 139 48.67 22.95 -28.69
CA VAL A 139 47.21 23.12 -28.65
C VAL A 139 46.58 22.56 -29.93
N SER A 140 45.68 21.59 -29.78
CA SER A 140 44.97 20.91 -30.88
C SER A 140 45.90 20.44 -32.00
N GLY A 141 47.08 19.93 -31.63
CA GLY A 141 48.07 19.43 -32.59
C GLY A 141 49.14 20.43 -33.00
N ASN A 142 48.89 21.73 -32.83
CA ASN A 142 49.82 22.80 -33.20
C ASN A 142 50.84 23.04 -32.07
N ALA A 143 52.12 22.88 -32.37
CA ALA A 143 53.20 23.07 -31.41
C ALA A 143 53.83 24.46 -31.55
N THR A 144 53.83 25.22 -30.46
CA THR A 144 54.42 26.55 -30.33
C THR A 144 55.65 26.45 -29.42
N LEU A 145 56.82 26.83 -29.93
CA LEU A 145 58.02 26.97 -29.11
C LEU A 145 57.84 28.18 -28.19
N LEU A 146 57.87 27.96 -26.88
CA LEU A 146 57.76 29.03 -25.89
C LEU A 146 59.15 29.60 -25.54
N ASP A 147 60.12 28.73 -25.32
CA ASP A 147 61.51 29.12 -25.02
C ASP A 147 62.49 27.98 -25.32
N SER A 148 63.78 28.29 -25.52
CA SER A 148 64.83 27.29 -25.75
C SER A 148 66.21 27.78 -25.33
N ALA A 149 67.05 26.87 -24.83
CA ALA A 149 68.44 27.15 -24.48
C ALA A 149 69.38 26.07 -25.03
N PRO A 150 70.62 26.43 -25.42
CA PRO A 150 71.65 25.45 -25.74
C PRO A 150 72.12 24.72 -24.47
N ILE A 151 72.45 23.44 -24.59
CA ILE A 151 73.02 22.59 -23.55
C ILE A 151 74.17 21.75 -24.16
N VAL A 152 74.90 20.98 -23.36
CA VAL A 152 75.87 19.99 -23.87
C VAL A 152 75.40 18.62 -23.40
N LEU A 153 75.10 17.72 -24.32
CA LEU A 153 74.59 16.38 -24.01
C LEU A 153 75.62 15.30 -24.35
N ASP A 154 75.98 14.50 -23.36
CA ASP A 154 76.83 13.32 -23.51
C ASP A 154 75.95 12.06 -23.57
N LEU A 155 76.22 11.21 -24.57
CA LEU A 155 75.49 9.94 -24.73
C LEU A 155 75.71 9.01 -23.53
N ASN A 156 74.68 8.25 -23.19
CA ASN A 156 74.64 7.31 -22.06
C ASN A 156 74.84 7.97 -20.68
N THR A 157 74.58 9.27 -20.57
CA THR A 157 74.55 10.02 -19.31
C THR A 157 73.10 10.35 -18.94
N TYR A 158 72.75 10.22 -17.66
CA TYR A 158 71.45 10.66 -17.15
C TYR A 158 71.43 12.17 -16.92
N TYR A 159 70.37 12.80 -17.40
CA TYR A 159 70.04 14.20 -17.14
C TYR A 159 68.71 14.27 -16.40
N THR A 160 68.60 15.14 -15.40
CA THR A 160 67.37 15.33 -14.63
C THR A 160 66.58 16.48 -15.26
N LEU A 161 65.44 16.19 -15.88
CA LEU A 161 64.51 17.20 -16.37
C LEU A 161 63.47 17.47 -15.30
N ARG A 162 63.20 18.75 -15.05
CA ARG A 162 62.07 19.17 -14.21
C ARG A 162 61.27 20.25 -14.90
N LEU A 163 59.97 20.00 -15.05
CA LEU A 163 58.98 20.92 -15.62
C LEU A 163 58.00 21.31 -14.53
N GLU A 164 57.92 22.60 -14.22
CA GLU A 164 56.95 23.16 -13.30
C GLU A 164 55.84 23.86 -14.08
N VAL A 165 54.60 23.64 -13.67
CA VAL A 165 53.43 24.39 -14.11
C VAL A 165 52.76 24.97 -12.87
N ASN A 166 52.87 26.28 -12.70
CA ASN A 166 52.32 27.00 -11.56
C ASN A 166 51.50 28.18 -12.10
N ASP A 167 50.17 28.07 -12.03
CA ASP A 167 49.24 28.92 -12.78
C ASP A 167 49.63 29.04 -14.26
N ASP A 168 49.81 30.25 -14.78
CA ASP A 168 50.27 30.49 -16.15
C ASP A 168 51.80 30.50 -16.28
N GLN A 169 52.55 30.32 -15.19
CA GLN A 169 54.01 30.33 -15.21
C GLN A 169 54.53 28.90 -15.41
N ILE A 170 55.35 28.72 -16.46
CA ILE A 170 55.97 27.44 -16.79
C ILE A 170 57.49 27.60 -16.77
N SER A 171 58.19 26.72 -16.05
CA SER A 171 59.65 26.70 -15.96
C SER A 171 60.19 25.30 -16.22
N GLY A 172 61.32 25.25 -16.92
CA GLY A 172 62.06 24.02 -17.20
C GLY A 172 63.51 24.12 -16.76
N SER A 173 63.97 23.10 -16.04
CA SER A 173 65.37 22.96 -15.63
C SER A 173 65.96 21.63 -16.07
N VAL A 174 67.28 21.62 -16.25
CA VAL A 174 68.08 20.41 -16.46
C VAL A 174 69.16 20.34 -15.39
N ASP A 175 69.28 19.21 -14.70
CA ASP A 175 70.18 18.98 -13.56
C ASP A 175 70.07 20.06 -12.47
N GLY A 176 68.83 20.50 -12.21
CA GLY A 176 68.51 21.54 -11.24
C GLY A 176 68.87 22.97 -11.68
N VAL A 177 69.41 23.16 -12.89
CA VAL A 177 69.69 24.50 -13.45
C VAL A 177 68.48 24.96 -14.27
N PRO A 178 67.80 26.07 -13.90
CA PRO A 178 66.71 26.63 -14.69
C PRO A 178 67.24 27.18 -16.01
N LEU A 179 66.68 26.72 -17.14
CA LEU A 179 67.18 27.06 -18.47
C LEU A 179 66.11 27.71 -19.36
N VAL A 180 64.84 27.42 -19.13
CA VAL A 180 63.73 27.94 -19.94
C VAL A 180 62.56 28.36 -19.06
N THR A 181 61.88 29.44 -19.43
CA THR A 181 60.66 29.88 -18.74
C THR A 181 59.71 30.59 -19.69
N ALA A 182 58.41 30.47 -19.44
CA ALA A 182 57.37 31.14 -20.21
C ALA A 182 56.15 31.44 -19.33
N THR A 183 55.33 32.37 -19.82
CA THR A 183 53.97 32.59 -19.31
C THR A 183 52.99 32.19 -20.41
N ASP A 184 52.16 31.17 -20.16
CA ASP A 184 51.20 30.63 -21.13
C ASP A 184 50.01 29.99 -20.39
N SER A 185 48.79 30.29 -20.83
CA SER A 185 47.54 29.83 -20.18
C SER A 185 46.77 28.80 -21.03
N SER A 186 47.42 28.21 -22.03
CA SER A 186 46.76 27.34 -23.02
C SER A 186 46.29 26.00 -22.45
N HIS A 187 46.87 25.55 -21.33
CA HIS A 187 46.44 24.35 -20.62
C HIS A 187 46.29 24.67 -19.14
N VAL A 188 45.16 24.29 -18.53
CA VAL A 188 44.81 24.65 -17.14
C VAL A 188 45.01 23.49 -16.16
N SER A 189 44.80 22.25 -16.62
CA SER A 189 44.98 21.04 -15.82
C SER A 189 45.37 19.83 -16.68
N GLY A 190 45.86 18.77 -16.05
CA GLY A 190 46.06 17.48 -16.70
C GLY A 190 47.10 16.60 -16.03
N LYS A 191 47.29 15.41 -16.62
CA LYS A 191 48.21 14.37 -16.16
C LYS A 191 49.67 14.71 -16.47
N ILE A 192 50.58 13.83 -16.05
CA ILE A 192 51.94 13.80 -16.60
C ILE A 192 52.06 12.82 -17.77
N ALA A 193 53.04 13.08 -18.64
CA ALA A 193 53.56 12.06 -19.54
C ALA A 193 55.10 12.14 -19.61
N VAL A 194 55.73 11.03 -19.97
CA VAL A 194 57.17 10.96 -20.24
C VAL A 194 57.40 10.25 -21.57
N GLY A 195 58.45 10.63 -22.29
CA GLY A 195 58.81 10.05 -23.58
C GLY A 195 58.95 11.10 -24.67
N GLY A 196 58.72 10.73 -25.93
CA GLY A 196 58.87 11.68 -27.03
C GLY A 196 59.14 11.03 -28.38
N TYR A 197 59.75 11.80 -29.29
CA TYR A 197 60.16 11.32 -30.61
C TYR A 197 61.58 10.78 -30.55
N SER A 198 61.80 9.55 -31.02
CA SER A 198 63.10 8.90 -30.92
C SER A 198 63.41 8.04 -32.14
N LYS A 199 64.69 8.03 -32.58
CA LYS A 199 65.22 7.09 -33.57
C LYS A 199 66.19 6.06 -32.95
N SER A 200 66.32 6.06 -31.63
CA SER A 200 67.09 5.08 -30.85
C SER A 200 66.45 4.85 -29.47
N SER A 201 66.90 3.83 -28.74
CA SER A 201 66.41 3.54 -27.38
C SER A 201 66.86 4.59 -26.36
N TYR A 202 66.06 4.79 -25.32
CA TYR A 202 66.34 5.68 -24.19
C TYR A 202 65.68 5.15 -22.91
N SER A 203 66.14 5.64 -21.77
CA SER A 203 65.68 5.21 -20.44
C SER A 203 65.23 6.40 -19.61
N ILE A 204 64.16 6.23 -18.85
CA ILE A 204 63.57 7.19 -17.93
C ILE A 204 63.55 6.56 -16.55
N ASP A 205 63.84 7.36 -15.54
CA ASP A 205 64.00 6.90 -14.16
C ASP A 205 63.66 8.01 -13.16
N ASP A 206 63.49 7.67 -11.88
CA ASP A 206 63.21 8.59 -10.77
C ASP A 206 62.13 9.65 -11.10
N VAL A 207 60.92 9.21 -11.47
CA VAL A 207 59.83 10.13 -11.79
C VAL A 207 59.15 10.59 -10.51
N THR A 208 59.15 11.90 -10.27
CA THR A 208 58.47 12.50 -9.12
C THR A 208 57.53 13.61 -9.56
N VAL A 209 56.30 13.61 -9.04
CA VAL A 209 55.35 14.71 -9.17
C VAL A 209 55.12 15.35 -7.81
N THR A 210 55.30 16.65 -7.72
CA THR A 210 55.17 17.44 -6.48
C THR A 210 54.03 18.44 -6.62
N ASP A 211 53.10 18.46 -5.66
CA ASP A 211 52.06 19.48 -5.56
C ASP A 211 52.68 20.84 -5.27
N LEU A 212 52.27 21.85 -6.03
CA LEU A 212 52.71 23.23 -5.82
C LEU A 212 51.58 24.10 -5.23
N ARG A 213 50.39 23.54 -4.98
CA ARG A 213 49.31 24.25 -4.28
C ARG A 213 49.70 24.52 -2.84
N VAL A 214 49.51 25.75 -2.41
CA VAL A 214 49.74 26.22 -1.04
C VAL A 214 48.37 26.45 -0.40
N PRO A 215 47.98 25.67 0.62
CA PRO A 215 46.71 25.90 1.30
C PRO A 215 46.76 27.24 2.04
N THR A 216 45.78 28.11 1.80
CA THR A 216 45.74 29.47 2.38
C THR A 216 44.53 29.74 3.28
N ARG A 217 43.39 29.07 3.04
CA ARG A 217 42.16 29.24 3.82
C ARG A 217 41.45 27.90 4.02
N LEU A 218 40.88 27.69 5.20
CA LEU A 218 39.93 26.63 5.50
C LEU A 218 38.62 27.32 5.90
N GLU A 219 37.49 26.84 5.38
CA GLU A 219 36.16 27.38 5.64
C GLU A 219 35.24 26.23 6.09
N VAL A 220 34.55 26.42 7.22
CA VAL A 220 33.56 25.48 7.76
C VAL A 220 32.16 26.06 7.61
N LEU A 221 31.29 25.28 6.97
CA LEU A 221 29.87 25.64 6.81
C LEU A 221 28.95 24.50 7.30
N PRO A 222 27.81 24.83 7.93
CA PRO A 222 27.45 26.16 8.45
C PRO A 222 28.36 26.62 9.61
N GLU A 223 28.55 27.94 9.78
CA GLU A 223 29.35 28.54 10.87
C GLU A 223 28.73 28.31 12.27
N SER A 224 27.45 27.95 12.33
CA SER A 224 26.76 27.53 13.55
C SER A 224 25.56 26.63 13.26
N ALA A 225 25.23 25.75 14.20
CA ALA A 225 24.01 24.94 14.16
C ALA A 225 23.36 24.81 15.55
N VAL A 226 22.04 24.64 15.56
CA VAL A 226 21.27 24.23 16.76
C VAL A 226 20.76 22.82 16.51
N LEU A 227 20.93 21.93 17.48
CA LEU A 227 20.51 20.54 17.44
C LEU A 227 19.62 20.23 18.65
N LEU A 228 18.76 19.23 18.54
CA LEU A 228 18.19 18.57 19.72
C LEU A 228 19.09 17.39 20.16
N GLU A 229 18.91 16.93 21.40
CA GLU A 229 19.56 15.68 21.84
C GLU A 229 19.24 14.52 20.88
N ASN A 230 20.28 13.82 20.43
CA ASN A 230 20.33 12.76 19.42
C ASN A 230 20.15 13.19 17.95
N GLU A 231 19.96 14.48 17.65
CA GLU A 231 19.94 14.96 16.26
C GLU A 231 21.35 14.90 15.63
N VAL A 232 21.42 14.62 14.32
CA VAL A 232 22.66 14.57 13.56
C VAL A 232 22.67 15.64 12.46
N ARG A 233 23.79 16.37 12.32
CA ARG A 233 23.99 17.42 11.31
C ARG A 233 25.38 17.33 10.68
N GLN A 234 25.46 17.40 9.36
CA GLN A 234 26.75 17.44 8.67
C GLN A 234 27.33 18.86 8.61
N LEU A 235 28.63 18.99 8.89
CA LEU A 235 29.43 20.17 8.57
C LEU A 235 30.36 19.86 7.38
N THR A 236 30.60 20.85 6.54
CA THR A 236 31.54 20.76 5.42
C THR A 236 32.76 21.65 5.68
N GLY A 237 33.96 21.12 5.49
CA GLY A 237 35.22 21.85 5.61
C GLY A 237 35.92 21.92 4.26
N THR A 238 36.05 23.12 3.68
CA THR A 238 36.64 23.33 2.35
C THR A 238 37.98 24.05 2.48
N VAL A 239 39.03 23.48 1.90
CA VAL A 239 40.38 24.09 1.86
C VAL A 239 40.58 24.80 0.53
N PHE A 240 41.10 26.02 0.56
CA PHE A 240 41.43 26.81 -0.62
C PHE A 240 42.93 26.99 -0.78
N ASP A 241 43.41 26.96 -2.02
CA ASP A 241 44.81 27.22 -2.37
C ASP A 241 45.12 28.73 -2.48
N GLN A 242 46.32 29.08 -2.93
CA GLN A 242 46.77 30.47 -3.10
C GLN A 242 46.02 31.26 -4.19
N GLY A 243 45.33 30.56 -5.09
CA GLY A 243 44.51 31.12 -6.16
C GLY A 243 43.03 31.25 -5.79
N ASP A 244 42.67 30.98 -4.52
CA ASP A 244 41.29 30.94 -4.03
C ASP A 244 40.45 29.81 -4.68
N LEU A 245 41.11 28.73 -5.12
CA LEU A 245 40.47 27.54 -5.67
C LEU A 245 40.36 26.44 -4.61
N ALA A 246 39.22 25.74 -4.59
CA ALA A 246 38.98 24.64 -3.67
C ALA A 246 39.91 23.43 -3.96
N MET A 247 40.41 22.81 -2.90
CA MET A 247 41.27 21.62 -2.93
C MET A 247 40.44 20.38 -2.59
N ASP A 248 39.59 19.92 -3.50
CA ASP A 248 38.60 18.86 -3.24
C ASP A 248 39.20 17.45 -2.99
N ASP A 249 40.51 17.29 -3.20
CA ASP A 249 41.26 16.06 -3.01
C ASP A 249 41.93 15.95 -1.62
N VAL A 250 41.67 16.91 -0.72
CA VAL A 250 42.22 16.91 0.63
C VAL A 250 41.17 16.58 1.69
N SER A 251 41.59 15.97 2.80
CA SER A 251 40.70 15.62 3.91
C SER A 251 40.96 16.50 5.12
N VAL A 252 39.88 17.01 5.72
CA VAL A 252 39.89 17.84 6.92
C VAL A 252 39.80 16.95 8.17
N LEU A 253 40.52 17.33 9.22
CA LEU A 253 40.43 16.67 10.53
C LEU A 253 39.42 17.38 11.42
N TRP A 254 38.46 16.63 11.95
CA TRP A 254 37.39 17.14 12.82
C TRP A 254 37.62 16.82 14.29
N SER A 255 37.18 17.71 15.17
CA SER A 255 37.18 17.50 16.62
C SER A 255 36.08 18.31 17.31
N SER A 256 35.61 17.86 18.47
CA SER A 256 34.69 18.60 19.34
C SER A 256 35.41 19.10 20.58
N ASP A 257 35.16 20.36 20.96
CA ASP A 257 35.65 20.95 22.21
C ASP A 257 34.98 20.29 23.45
N ASP A 258 33.76 19.76 23.29
CA ASP A 258 33.01 19.00 24.31
C ASP A 258 32.13 17.91 23.66
N ALA A 259 32.64 16.69 23.64
CA ALA A 259 31.96 15.53 23.07
C ALA A 259 30.78 15.03 23.91
N ALA A 260 30.57 15.53 25.14
CA ALA A 260 29.37 15.22 25.92
C ALA A 260 28.19 16.12 25.54
N VAL A 261 28.45 17.25 24.87
CA VAL A 261 27.41 18.13 24.30
C VAL A 261 27.16 17.76 22.85
N ALA A 262 28.20 17.66 22.01
CA ALA A 262 28.06 17.16 20.65
C ALA A 262 29.32 16.43 20.18
N SER A 263 29.17 15.24 19.59
CA SER A 263 30.26 14.45 19.01
C SER A 263 30.38 14.71 17.50
N VAL A 264 31.54 14.46 16.87
CA VAL A 264 31.73 14.60 15.41
C VAL A 264 32.56 13.44 14.87
N ASN A 265 32.20 12.90 13.70
CA ASN A 265 32.95 11.83 13.04
C ASN A 265 33.97 12.35 12.00
N ALA A 266 34.68 11.43 11.33
CA ALA A 266 35.73 11.78 10.36
C ALA A 266 35.20 12.47 9.09
N ASP A 267 33.91 12.28 8.78
CA ASP A 267 33.24 12.84 7.60
C ASP A 267 32.47 14.14 7.91
N GLY A 268 32.63 14.68 9.13
CA GLY A 268 32.01 15.94 9.55
C GLY A 268 30.58 15.84 10.07
N TYR A 269 30.06 14.63 10.35
CA TYR A 269 28.73 14.48 10.96
C TYR A 269 28.79 14.70 12.46
N VAL A 270 28.03 15.68 12.94
CA VAL A 270 27.90 16.11 14.32
C VAL A 270 26.63 15.51 14.93
N THR A 271 26.73 14.86 16.08
CA THR A 271 25.58 14.33 16.84
C THR A 271 25.40 15.11 18.13
N GLY A 272 24.20 15.57 18.44
CA GLY A 272 23.86 16.17 19.73
C GLY A 272 23.79 15.09 20.82
N GLU A 273 24.60 15.19 21.87
CA GLU A 273 24.74 14.16 22.92
C GLU A 273 24.13 14.61 24.25
N GLY A 274 24.05 15.93 24.49
CA GLY A 274 23.47 16.48 25.70
C GLY A 274 23.30 18.00 25.61
N ALA A 275 22.25 18.53 26.25
CA ALA A 275 21.95 19.96 26.20
C ALA A 275 23.14 20.84 26.65
N GLY A 276 23.46 21.87 25.86
CA GLY A 276 24.59 22.76 26.09
C GLY A 276 25.07 23.44 24.82
N SER A 277 26.23 24.10 24.87
CA SER A 277 26.88 24.63 23.66
C SER A 277 28.33 24.16 23.60
N THR A 278 28.79 23.78 22.41
CA THR A 278 30.16 23.33 22.12
C THR A 278 30.63 23.91 20.78
N VAL A 279 31.89 23.70 20.43
CA VAL A 279 32.49 24.15 19.16
C VAL A 279 33.09 22.93 18.46
N ILE A 280 32.72 22.75 17.20
CA ILE A 280 33.33 21.75 16.33
C ILE A 280 34.45 22.42 15.52
N ARG A 281 35.64 21.85 15.55
CA ARG A 281 36.84 22.40 14.89
C ARG A 281 37.28 21.54 13.73
N ALA A 282 37.58 22.20 12.63
CA ALA A 282 38.21 21.66 11.44
C ALA A 282 39.67 22.09 11.38
N VAL A 283 40.56 21.17 11.02
CA VAL A 283 42.00 21.44 10.86
C VAL A 283 42.52 20.81 9.57
N TYR A 284 43.29 21.59 8.80
CA TYR A 284 44.10 21.09 7.68
C TYR A 284 45.47 21.77 7.68
N ALA A 285 46.55 20.97 7.78
CA ALA A 285 47.91 21.46 7.99
C ALA A 285 48.03 22.47 9.16
N SER A 286 48.22 23.76 8.87
CA SER A 286 48.26 24.84 9.88
C SER A 286 47.00 25.71 9.91
N LEU A 287 46.04 25.43 9.03
CA LEU A 287 44.77 26.14 8.93
C LEU A 287 43.75 25.53 9.89
N THR A 288 42.95 26.39 10.50
CA THR A 288 41.89 26.02 11.43
C THR A 288 40.66 26.86 11.16
N ASP A 289 39.48 26.24 11.23
CA ASP A 289 38.20 26.94 11.28
C ASP A 289 37.21 26.15 12.15
N SER A 290 36.04 26.71 12.47
CA SER A 290 35.13 26.10 13.44
C SER A 290 33.66 26.49 13.27
N ALA A 291 32.76 25.62 13.72
CA ALA A 291 31.33 25.89 13.85
C ALA A 291 30.88 25.89 15.31
N ALA A 292 30.00 26.82 15.69
CA ALA A 292 29.36 26.84 17.00
C ALA A 292 28.13 25.92 17.03
N ILE A 293 28.07 24.96 17.95
CA ILE A 293 26.95 24.02 18.10
C ILE A 293 26.23 24.30 19.41
N THR A 294 24.92 24.45 19.36
CA THR A 294 24.06 24.46 20.55
C THR A 294 23.16 23.23 20.50
N VAL A 295 23.12 22.45 21.56
CA VAL A 295 22.22 21.33 21.73
C VAL A 295 21.16 21.74 22.76
N GLU A 296 19.89 21.67 22.38
CA GLU A 296 18.76 21.93 23.26
C GLU A 296 18.24 20.62 23.87
N GLU A 297 17.77 20.71 25.12
CA GLU A 297 17.17 19.57 25.83
C GLU A 297 15.90 19.14 25.11
N LEU A 298 15.69 17.83 24.97
CA LEU A 298 14.43 17.30 24.46
C LEU A 298 13.34 17.51 25.52
N THR A 299 12.71 18.69 25.52
CA THR A 299 11.54 18.92 26.36
C THR A 299 10.39 18.09 25.82
N THR A 300 9.85 17.19 26.62
CA THR A 300 8.55 16.57 26.33
C THR A 300 7.52 17.68 26.28
N GLU A 301 6.96 17.95 25.10
CA GLU A 301 5.84 18.88 24.95
C GLU A 301 4.68 18.38 25.82
N ALA A 302 3.93 19.30 26.41
CA ALA A 302 2.73 18.91 27.14
C ALA A 302 1.74 18.22 26.17
N PRO A 303 0.88 17.30 26.65
CA PRO A 303 -0.09 16.64 25.80
C PRO A 303 -0.89 17.63 24.95
N LEU A 304 -1.13 17.27 23.69
CA LEU A 304 -2.00 18.01 22.79
C LEU A 304 -3.44 17.90 23.29
N GLU A 305 -3.90 18.95 23.96
CA GLU A 305 -5.26 19.07 24.48
C GLU A 305 -6.26 19.42 23.36
N ILE A 306 -7.15 18.49 23.03
CA ILE A 306 -8.11 18.61 21.91
C ILE A 306 -9.50 18.92 22.44
N LYS A 307 -10.07 20.08 22.06
CA LYS A 307 -11.41 20.51 22.52
C LYS A 307 -12.53 19.95 21.66
N ARG A 308 -13.71 19.77 22.27
CA ARG A 308 -14.89 19.28 21.56
C ARG A 308 -15.56 20.42 20.78
N THR A 309 -15.78 20.27 19.48
CA THR A 309 -16.64 21.18 18.71
C THR A 309 -18.11 20.82 18.90
N LEU A 310 -18.98 21.82 18.98
CA LEU A 310 -20.43 21.62 19.09
C LEU A 310 -21.13 21.51 17.72
N GLN A 311 -20.40 21.73 16.64
CA GLN A 311 -20.89 21.66 15.26
C GLN A 311 -19.85 20.94 14.40
N PRO A 312 -20.27 20.05 13.47
CA PRO A 312 -19.36 19.47 12.50
C PRO A 312 -18.70 20.56 11.64
N LEU A 313 -17.41 20.42 11.36
CA LEU A 313 -16.67 21.34 10.50
C LEU A 313 -16.86 21.02 9.01
N VAL A 314 -16.73 22.05 8.17
CA VAL A 314 -16.80 21.92 6.71
C VAL A 314 -15.39 21.75 6.19
N VAL A 315 -15.00 20.51 5.91
CA VAL A 315 -13.64 20.22 5.44
C VAL A 315 -13.44 20.70 4.01
N ASP A 316 -12.97 21.94 3.85
CA ASP A 316 -12.72 22.60 2.57
C ASP A 316 -11.29 23.17 2.45
N GLY A 317 -10.50 23.09 3.52
CA GLY A 317 -9.10 23.49 3.55
C GLY A 317 -8.89 24.97 3.81
N ALA A 318 -9.95 25.78 3.96
CA ALA A 318 -9.84 27.21 4.22
C ALA A 318 -9.57 27.54 5.69
N LEU A 319 -9.89 26.62 6.61
CA LEU A 319 -9.77 26.79 8.06
C LEU A 319 -10.43 28.07 8.59
N ASP A 320 -11.51 28.52 7.93
CA ASP A 320 -12.15 29.83 8.20
C ASP A 320 -13.25 29.75 9.26
N GLU A 321 -13.54 28.56 9.80
CA GLU A 321 -14.44 28.40 10.91
C GLU A 321 -13.90 29.05 12.17
N SER A 322 -14.74 29.86 12.81
CA SER A 322 -14.38 30.63 14.02
C SER A 322 -13.96 29.80 15.24
N VAL A 323 -14.07 28.47 15.18
CA VAL A 323 -13.71 27.54 16.26
C VAL A 323 -12.27 27.07 16.20
N TRP A 324 -11.58 27.25 15.07
CA TRP A 324 -10.18 26.89 14.94
C TRP A 324 -9.29 27.73 15.86
N SER A 325 -8.36 27.05 16.54
CA SER A 325 -7.25 27.65 17.28
C SER A 325 -5.97 27.01 16.78
N LEU A 326 -5.27 27.69 15.86
CA LEU A 326 -4.01 27.23 15.28
C LEU A 326 -2.83 27.71 16.14
N ASP A 327 -2.81 27.29 17.41
CA ASP A 327 -1.87 27.77 18.43
C ASP A 327 -0.68 26.83 18.67
N ARG A 328 -0.62 25.72 17.94
CA ARG A 328 0.50 24.79 17.94
C ARG A 328 1.36 24.99 16.70
N THR A 329 2.63 24.66 16.80
CA THR A 329 3.61 24.87 15.72
C THR A 329 4.49 23.64 15.57
N ALA A 330 4.57 23.10 14.36
CA ALA A 330 5.58 22.11 13.99
C ALA A 330 6.85 22.86 13.57
N ARG A 331 7.87 22.85 14.43
CA ARG A 331 9.09 23.66 14.26
C ARG A 331 10.37 22.86 14.39
N LYS A 332 10.27 21.55 14.65
CA LYS A 332 11.42 20.69 14.92
C LYS A 332 11.94 20.14 13.59
N PRO A 333 13.09 20.60 13.09
CA PRO A 333 13.67 20.02 11.88
C PRO A 333 14.14 18.61 12.16
N VAL A 334 13.75 17.66 11.31
CA VAL A 334 14.18 16.25 11.39
C VAL A 334 14.88 15.79 10.12
N LEU A 335 14.76 16.55 9.04
CA LEU A 335 15.50 16.35 7.79
C LEU A 335 15.88 17.71 7.21
N GLY A 336 17.12 17.80 6.72
CA GLY A 336 17.60 18.90 5.88
C GLY A 336 17.43 20.32 6.44
N VAL A 337 17.24 21.29 5.56
CA VAL A 337 16.98 22.71 5.89
C VAL A 337 15.54 22.99 5.50
N ASN A 338 14.83 23.73 6.35
CA ASN A 338 13.42 24.03 6.11
C ASN A 338 13.11 25.49 6.47
N GLY A 339 12.53 26.21 5.52
CA GLY A 339 12.18 27.63 5.64
C GLY A 339 10.78 27.87 6.23
N ASN A 340 9.99 26.83 6.40
CA ASN A 340 8.55 26.94 6.58
C ASN A 340 8.17 27.37 7.99
N THR A 341 7.09 28.14 8.06
CA THR A 341 6.38 28.37 9.32
C THR A 341 5.11 27.54 9.31
N VAL A 342 5.00 26.56 10.22
CA VAL A 342 3.86 25.64 10.28
C VAL A 342 3.06 25.85 11.55
N ASN A 343 1.78 26.21 11.42
CA ASN A 343 0.86 26.29 12.54
C ASN A 343 -0.25 25.26 12.37
N PHE A 344 -0.71 24.65 13.46
CA PHE A 344 -1.79 23.68 13.41
C PHE A 344 -2.69 23.75 14.64
N GLY A 345 -3.88 23.17 14.48
CA GLY A 345 -4.86 22.99 15.54
C GLY A 345 -5.61 21.68 15.38
N THR A 346 -6.18 21.20 16.47
CA THR A 346 -7.01 19.99 16.48
C THR A 346 -8.31 20.21 17.24
N LEU A 347 -9.37 19.54 16.79
CA LEU A 347 -10.69 19.54 17.42
C LEU A 347 -11.26 18.13 17.37
N TRP A 348 -12.30 17.86 18.16
CA TRP A 348 -13.03 16.60 18.06
C TRP A 348 -14.54 16.77 18.18
N ASP A 349 -15.31 15.88 17.58
CA ASP A 349 -16.70 15.62 17.96
C ASP A 349 -16.95 14.11 18.07
N ASP A 350 -18.20 13.71 18.21
CA ASP A 350 -18.56 12.30 18.41
C ASP A 350 -18.16 11.42 17.20
N ASP A 351 -17.97 12.02 16.02
CA ASP A 351 -17.74 11.32 14.77
C ASP A 351 -16.27 11.41 14.32
N TYR A 352 -15.60 12.56 14.49
CA TYR A 352 -14.29 12.85 13.90
C TYR A 352 -13.26 13.46 14.85
N LEU A 353 -11.99 13.08 14.63
CA LEU A 353 -10.81 13.88 14.94
C LEU A 353 -10.56 14.86 13.79
N TYR A 354 -10.53 16.15 14.08
CA TYR A 354 -10.22 17.21 13.11
C TYR A 354 -8.78 17.68 13.27
N VAL A 355 -8.08 17.87 12.15
CA VAL A 355 -6.72 18.40 12.08
C VAL A 355 -6.66 19.49 11.01
N GLY A 356 -6.30 20.71 11.40
CA GLY A 356 -6.12 21.85 10.50
C GLY A 356 -4.69 22.36 10.58
N VAL A 357 -4.05 22.59 9.44
CA VAL A 357 -2.64 22.97 9.32
C VAL A 357 -2.49 24.11 8.32
N GLU A 358 -1.81 25.19 8.72
CA GLU A 358 -1.31 26.24 7.84
C GLU A 358 0.20 26.08 7.68
N VAL A 359 0.67 26.06 6.44
CA VAL A 359 2.08 26.04 6.06
C VAL A 359 2.36 27.33 5.30
N TYR A 360 3.24 28.17 5.85
CA TYR A 360 3.75 29.35 5.17
C TYR A 360 5.11 29.04 4.56
N ASP A 361 5.17 29.19 3.24
CA ASP A 361 6.21 28.69 2.36
C ASP A 361 6.16 29.53 1.06
N ASP A 362 7.32 29.98 0.58
CA ASP A 362 7.45 30.82 -0.61
C ASP A 362 7.77 30.06 -1.91
N GLN A 363 7.96 28.73 -1.87
CA GLN A 363 8.33 27.91 -3.04
C GLN A 363 7.53 26.59 -3.12
N LEU A 364 6.27 26.67 -3.55
CA LEU A 364 5.39 25.49 -3.57
C LEU A 364 5.56 24.56 -4.80
N TRP A 365 5.87 23.28 -4.58
CA TRP A 365 6.01 22.21 -5.57
C TRP A 365 5.07 21.01 -5.33
N ASN A 366 4.68 20.39 -6.45
CA ASN A 366 3.92 19.14 -6.53
C ASN A 366 4.17 18.56 -7.93
N ASP A 367 5.33 17.94 -8.11
CA ASP A 367 5.78 17.39 -9.39
C ASP A 367 6.44 16.00 -9.28
N SER A 368 6.66 15.52 -8.06
CA SER A 368 7.13 14.17 -7.78
C SER A 368 6.02 13.12 -7.85
N THR A 369 6.42 11.85 -7.93
CA THR A 369 5.46 10.72 -7.95
C THR A 369 4.91 10.44 -6.56
N ASP A 370 5.74 10.61 -5.54
CA ASP A 370 5.37 10.40 -4.15
C ASP A 370 5.35 11.75 -3.44
N ALA A 371 4.18 12.15 -2.92
CA ALA A 371 3.99 13.45 -2.29
C ALA A 371 4.87 13.72 -1.04
N TYR A 372 5.67 12.76 -0.56
CA TYR A 372 6.65 13.07 0.50
C TYR A 372 7.91 13.74 -0.05
N ASP A 373 8.16 13.65 -1.36
CA ASP A 373 9.22 14.38 -2.05
C ASP A 373 8.77 15.81 -2.42
N ASP A 374 7.47 16.10 -2.35
CA ASP A 374 6.85 17.41 -2.58
C ASP A 374 6.41 18.07 -1.25
N ASP A 375 5.93 19.32 -1.33
CA ASP A 375 5.26 19.99 -0.22
C ASP A 375 4.03 19.23 0.22
N SER A 376 4.05 18.78 1.48
CA SER A 376 2.95 17.99 2.01
C SER A 376 2.88 18.04 3.53
N VAL A 377 1.67 17.77 4.03
CA VAL A 377 1.37 17.60 5.45
C VAL A 377 1.18 16.12 5.74
N GLU A 378 1.79 15.63 6.81
CA GLU A 378 1.63 14.27 7.32
C GLU A 378 1.04 14.29 8.74
N VAL A 379 0.10 13.38 9.02
CA VAL A 379 -0.52 13.18 10.33
C VAL A 379 -0.27 11.74 10.76
N PHE A 380 0.26 11.57 11.96
CA PHE A 380 0.57 10.28 12.56
C PHE A 380 -0.27 10.06 13.82
N ILE A 381 -0.83 8.88 13.98
CA ILE A 381 -1.67 8.52 15.13
C ILE A 381 -1.30 7.12 15.61
N ASP A 382 -0.99 7.00 16.89
CA ASP A 382 -0.83 5.73 17.63
C ASP A 382 -2.09 5.56 18.47
N ALA A 383 -3.05 4.78 17.96
CA ALA A 383 -4.40 4.75 18.52
C ALA A 383 -4.48 3.94 19.84
N ASP A 384 -3.66 2.90 20.01
CA ASP A 384 -3.62 2.11 21.25
C ASP A 384 -2.63 2.66 22.28
N HIS A 385 -1.95 3.75 21.95
CA HIS A 385 -1.06 4.55 22.79
C HIS A 385 0.14 3.75 23.31
N ASN A 386 0.67 2.84 22.48
CA ASN A 386 1.66 1.88 22.94
C ASN A 386 3.11 2.36 22.79
N HIS A 387 3.37 3.45 22.04
CA HIS A 387 4.70 4.00 21.75
C HIS A 387 5.67 2.93 21.22
N GLY A 388 5.17 2.09 20.30
CA GLY A 388 5.81 0.90 19.78
C GLY A 388 7.01 1.18 18.87
N SER A 389 8.02 0.30 18.95
CA SER A 389 9.22 0.35 18.08
C SER A 389 8.98 -0.10 16.63
N THR A 390 7.76 -0.50 16.29
CA THR A 390 7.33 -0.92 14.95
C THR A 390 5.84 -0.66 14.83
N TYR A 391 5.39 -0.21 13.66
CA TYR A 391 3.95 -0.08 13.40
C TYR A 391 3.21 -1.40 13.56
N ASP A 392 2.07 -1.36 14.25
CA ASP A 392 1.07 -2.41 14.27
C ASP A 392 -0.24 -1.98 13.58
N VAL A 393 -1.35 -2.64 13.90
CA VAL A 393 -2.65 -2.39 13.27
C VAL A 393 -3.33 -1.10 13.76
N HIS A 394 -2.92 -0.56 14.91
CA HIS A 394 -3.46 0.64 15.55
C HIS A 394 -2.69 1.91 15.18
N ASP A 395 -1.62 1.78 14.39
CA ASP A 395 -0.81 2.92 13.95
C ASP A 395 -1.22 3.41 12.56
N TRP A 396 -1.45 4.72 12.47
CA TRP A 396 -1.94 5.39 11.28
C TRP A 396 -0.95 6.44 10.79
N HIS A 397 -0.87 6.55 9.47
CA HIS A 397 -0.04 7.53 8.79
C HIS A 397 -0.78 8.06 7.57
N PHE A 398 -1.23 9.31 7.68
CA PHE A 398 -1.88 10.04 6.60
C PHE A 398 -0.90 11.05 6.00
N ARG A 399 -0.96 11.26 4.69
CA ARG A 399 -0.22 12.33 4.01
C ARG A 399 -1.08 13.02 2.96
N LYS A 400 -1.04 14.35 2.94
CA LYS A 400 -1.75 15.19 1.99
C LYS A 400 -0.77 16.15 1.33
N GLY A 401 -0.51 15.95 0.04
CA GLY A 401 0.30 16.87 -0.78
C GLY A 401 -0.41 18.20 -1.03
N TYR A 402 0.36 19.26 -1.18
CA TYR A 402 -0.10 20.55 -1.69
C TYR A 402 -0.76 20.36 -3.05
N ASN A 403 -1.99 20.86 -3.25
CA ASN A 403 -2.79 20.67 -4.48
C ASN A 403 -3.10 19.23 -4.90
N ASP A 404 -2.79 18.22 -4.09
CA ASP A 404 -3.19 16.86 -4.40
C ASP A 404 -4.71 16.70 -4.31
N SER A 405 -5.29 16.00 -5.28
CA SER A 405 -6.71 15.61 -5.21
C SER A 405 -6.94 14.42 -4.27
N SER A 406 -5.92 13.60 -4.02
CA SER A 406 -6.01 12.41 -3.18
C SER A 406 -5.41 12.63 -1.79
N LEU A 407 -5.70 11.74 -0.86
CA LEU A 407 -5.02 11.61 0.42
C LEU A 407 -4.26 10.30 0.38
N TYR A 408 -3.04 10.24 0.90
CA TYR A 408 -2.32 9.00 1.16
C TYR A 408 -2.64 8.49 2.57
N GLU A 409 -2.77 7.17 2.70
CA GLU A 409 -2.68 6.43 3.98
C GLU A 409 -1.88 5.16 3.71
N ARG A 410 -1.04 4.76 4.66
CA ARG A 410 -0.03 3.69 4.52
C ARG A 410 -0.57 2.36 4.00
N LEU A 411 -1.74 1.90 4.46
CA LEU A 411 -2.38 0.68 3.94
C LEU A 411 -3.61 0.98 3.07
N ASN A 412 -3.75 2.23 2.60
CA ASN A 412 -4.83 2.69 1.74
C ASN A 412 -6.24 2.63 2.40
N GLU A 413 -6.32 2.77 3.72
CA GLU A 413 -7.57 2.79 4.50
C GLU A 413 -8.07 4.23 4.70
N ARG A 414 -8.76 4.76 3.70
CA ARG A 414 -9.18 6.19 3.65
C ARG A 414 -10.70 6.38 3.77
N ALA A 415 -11.42 5.31 4.10
CA ALA A 415 -12.88 5.30 4.16
C ALA A 415 -13.40 6.38 5.13
N GLY A 416 -14.27 7.27 4.68
CA GLY A 416 -14.86 8.29 5.55
C GLY A 416 -13.95 9.44 5.96
N VAL A 417 -12.65 9.38 5.67
CA VAL A 417 -11.72 10.49 5.93
C VAL A 417 -12.04 11.62 4.97
N LYS A 418 -12.48 12.75 5.52
CA LYS A 418 -12.65 13.99 4.74
C LYS A 418 -11.31 14.71 4.74
N HIS A 419 -10.93 15.26 3.59
CA HIS A 419 -9.68 15.99 3.47
C HIS A 419 -9.78 17.06 2.39
N ALA A 420 -9.17 18.20 2.61
CA ALA A 420 -9.08 19.28 1.64
C ALA A 420 -7.78 20.06 1.83
N ALA A 421 -7.42 20.82 0.80
CA ALA A 421 -6.31 21.75 0.84
C ALA A 421 -6.70 23.02 0.09
N ALA A 422 -6.26 24.18 0.58
CA ALA A 422 -6.50 25.46 -0.05
C ALA A 422 -5.24 26.33 -0.03
N ALA A 423 -5.09 27.18 -1.05
CA ALA A 423 -4.03 28.19 -1.04
C ALA A 423 -4.37 29.30 -0.02
N ILE A 424 -3.39 29.70 0.78
CA ILE A 424 -3.50 30.83 1.71
C ILE A 424 -2.48 31.91 1.34
N PRO A 425 -2.61 33.16 1.83
CA PRO A 425 -1.60 34.18 1.61
C PRO A 425 -0.23 33.77 2.17
N GLY A 426 0.71 33.46 1.28
CA GLY A 426 2.07 33.08 1.64
C GLY A 426 2.29 31.58 1.92
N GLY A 427 1.40 30.71 1.42
CA GLY A 427 1.58 29.26 1.48
C GLY A 427 0.29 28.49 1.20
N TYR A 428 0.05 27.40 1.93
CA TYR A 428 -1.15 26.56 1.80
C TYR A 428 -1.68 26.07 3.15
N ALA A 429 -2.93 25.64 3.16
CA ALA A 429 -3.57 25.01 4.31
C ALA A 429 -4.08 23.61 3.94
N VAL A 430 -4.09 22.71 4.93
CA VAL A 430 -4.61 21.35 4.85
C VAL A 430 -5.59 21.15 6.00
N GLU A 431 -6.72 20.51 5.70
CA GLU A 431 -7.74 20.17 6.68
C GLU A 431 -8.16 18.72 6.53
N LEU A 432 -8.23 17.98 7.65
CA LEU A 432 -8.68 16.60 7.71
C LEU A 432 -9.77 16.43 8.77
N ALA A 433 -10.73 15.56 8.50
CA ALA A 433 -11.60 14.94 9.50
C ALA A 433 -11.48 13.42 9.41
N ILE A 434 -10.89 12.81 10.43
CA ILE A 434 -10.56 11.39 10.53
C ILE A 434 -11.61 10.72 11.45
N PRO A 435 -12.41 9.77 10.96
CA PRO A 435 -13.44 9.12 11.78
C PRO A 435 -12.82 8.36 12.96
N TRP A 436 -13.36 8.55 14.17
CA TRP A 436 -12.90 7.81 15.37
C TRP A 436 -13.03 6.30 15.19
N ILE A 437 -14.12 5.90 14.53
CA ILE A 437 -14.40 4.51 14.21
C ILE A 437 -13.30 3.87 13.36
N ASN A 438 -12.63 4.64 12.48
CA ASN A 438 -11.49 4.12 11.73
C ASN A 438 -10.32 3.81 12.65
N LEU A 439 -10.07 4.65 13.65
CA LEU A 439 -8.97 4.47 14.60
C LEU A 439 -9.22 3.30 15.57
N GLY A 440 -10.43 2.72 15.59
CA GLY A 440 -10.83 1.71 16.56
C GLY A 440 -11.04 2.28 17.96
N LEU A 441 -11.36 3.57 18.04
CA LEU A 441 -11.54 4.32 19.29
C LEU A 441 -12.98 4.82 19.41
N GLU A 442 -13.46 4.88 20.65
CA GLU A 442 -14.71 5.57 21.00
C GLU A 442 -14.35 6.92 21.62
N ALA A 443 -14.78 8.01 20.98
CA ALA A 443 -14.44 9.35 21.43
C ALA A 443 -15.15 9.70 22.74
N ALA A 444 -14.36 9.96 23.77
CA ALA A 444 -14.86 10.40 25.07
C ALA A 444 -13.86 11.38 25.72
N PRO A 445 -14.33 12.32 26.55
CA PRO A 445 -13.43 13.16 27.32
C PRO A 445 -12.50 12.31 28.21
N GLY A 446 -11.20 12.60 28.15
CA GLY A 446 -10.14 11.87 28.82
C GLY A 446 -9.52 10.73 28.02
N LEU A 447 -9.94 10.50 26.77
CA LEU A 447 -9.27 9.56 25.86
C LEU A 447 -7.87 10.08 25.53
N ASP A 448 -6.86 9.23 25.74
CA ASP A 448 -5.46 9.48 25.41
C ASP A 448 -5.03 8.62 24.19
N PHE A 449 -4.21 9.17 23.31
CA PHE A 449 -3.61 8.48 22.15
C PHE A 449 -2.31 9.18 21.73
N GLY A 450 -1.44 8.51 20.97
CA GLY A 450 -0.24 9.13 20.43
C GLY A 450 -0.52 9.91 19.14
N PHE A 451 0.11 11.07 18.97
CA PHE A 451 -0.10 11.97 17.84
C PHE A 451 1.21 12.63 17.40
N ASP A 452 1.40 12.78 16.09
CA ASP A 452 2.37 13.73 15.57
C ASP A 452 1.96 14.34 14.23
N LEU A 453 2.58 15.47 13.89
CA LEU A 453 2.42 16.19 12.64
C LEU A 453 3.79 16.37 11.98
N ALA A 454 3.88 16.15 10.67
CA ALA A 454 5.05 16.55 9.88
C ALA A 454 4.67 17.41 8.67
N VAL A 455 5.62 18.23 8.22
CA VAL A 455 5.54 18.99 6.97
C VAL A 455 6.80 18.76 6.17
N ASN A 456 6.64 18.28 4.94
CA ASN A 456 7.69 18.13 3.94
C ASN A 456 7.79 19.42 3.13
N ASP A 457 9.01 19.69 2.67
CA ASP A 457 9.41 20.93 2.02
C ASP A 457 10.27 20.60 0.81
N ASP A 458 9.78 21.04 -0.35
CA ASP A 458 10.51 21.03 -1.62
C ASP A 458 10.63 22.47 -2.10
N ASP A 459 11.84 22.95 -2.36
CA ASP A 459 12.10 24.32 -2.83
C ASP A 459 12.48 24.37 -4.32
N ASP A 460 12.91 23.26 -4.94
CA ASP A 460 13.56 23.26 -6.25
C ASP A 460 12.86 22.41 -7.35
N GLY A 461 11.74 21.76 -7.01
CA GLY A 461 11.01 20.84 -7.90
C GLY A 461 11.76 19.52 -8.06
N GLY A 462 12.45 19.12 -6.99
CA GLY A 462 13.42 18.04 -6.94
C GLY A 462 12.92 16.92 -6.05
N ALA A 463 13.60 16.71 -4.93
CA ALA A 463 13.18 15.72 -3.96
C ALA A 463 13.43 16.30 -2.57
N ARG A 464 12.36 16.42 -1.77
CA ARG A 464 12.32 16.95 -0.40
C ARG A 464 13.67 17.36 0.20
N GLU A 465 13.87 18.67 0.29
CA GLU A 465 15.04 19.27 0.94
C GLU A 465 14.89 19.33 2.47
N GLY A 466 13.67 19.33 3.01
CA GLY A 466 13.44 19.51 4.43
C GLY A 466 12.21 18.80 5.00
N GLN A 467 12.24 18.52 6.31
CA GLN A 467 11.04 18.11 7.05
C GLN A 467 11.01 18.72 8.46
N LEU A 468 9.88 19.34 8.81
CA LEU A 468 9.55 19.76 10.17
C LEU A 468 8.56 18.77 10.80
N VAL A 469 8.69 18.53 12.10
CA VAL A 469 7.69 17.80 12.90
C VAL A 469 7.26 18.61 14.12
N TRP A 470 6.16 18.18 14.76
CA TRP A 470 5.73 18.74 16.04
C TRP A 470 6.51 18.14 17.22
N ASN A 471 6.45 16.83 17.44
CA ASN A 471 7.08 16.17 18.59
C ASN A 471 8.11 15.10 18.20
N GLY A 472 7.81 14.28 17.19
CA GLY A 472 8.52 13.05 16.84
C GLY A 472 9.84 13.24 16.13
N ILE A 473 10.21 12.28 15.28
CA ILE A 473 11.50 12.21 14.59
C ILE A 473 11.31 11.81 13.12
N ALA A 474 12.38 11.82 12.33
CA ALA A 474 12.35 11.44 10.92
C ALA A 474 11.78 10.00 10.68
N ASP A 475 11.89 9.11 11.67
CA ASP A 475 11.44 7.72 11.59
C ASP A 475 9.95 7.52 11.96
N ASN A 476 9.18 8.61 12.11
CA ASN A 476 7.75 8.53 12.46
C ASN A 476 6.95 7.61 11.52
N TYR A 477 7.32 7.54 10.25
CA TYR A 477 6.68 6.65 9.27
C TYR A 477 6.92 5.15 9.53
N GLN A 478 7.81 4.79 10.46
CA GLN A 478 8.21 3.41 10.76
C GLN A 478 7.79 2.93 12.16
N ASN A 479 7.76 3.82 13.15
CA ASN A 479 7.50 3.51 14.55
C ASN A 479 6.89 4.72 15.29
N THR A 480 6.27 4.47 16.45
CA THR A 480 5.54 5.50 17.22
C THR A 480 6.24 5.93 18.51
N VAL A 481 7.44 5.40 18.78
CA VAL A 481 8.23 5.64 20.01
C VAL A 481 8.40 7.13 20.35
N ALA A 482 8.45 7.98 19.32
CA ALA A 482 8.69 9.41 19.47
C ALA A 482 7.42 10.27 19.36
N PHE A 483 6.23 9.68 19.16
CA PHE A 483 5.01 10.46 19.01
C PHE A 483 4.72 11.27 20.28
N GLY A 484 4.08 12.42 20.13
CA GLY A 484 3.56 13.16 21.27
C GLY A 484 2.32 12.49 21.83
N ASP A 485 1.89 12.89 23.03
CA ASP A 485 0.62 12.47 23.58
C ASP A 485 -0.48 13.48 23.20
N ALA A 486 -1.69 13.00 22.93
CA ALA A 486 -2.89 13.80 22.72
C ALA A 486 -4.01 13.35 23.66
N GLN A 487 -4.83 14.28 24.14
CA GLN A 487 -5.95 14.01 25.04
C GLN A 487 -7.22 14.76 24.61
N LEU A 488 -8.36 14.05 24.57
CA LEU A 488 -9.67 14.66 24.34
C LEU A 488 -10.20 15.36 25.59
N LEU A 489 -10.53 16.64 25.50
CA LEU A 489 -11.08 17.41 26.60
C LEU A 489 -12.61 17.46 26.58
N ALA A 490 -13.21 17.63 27.77
CA ALA A 490 -14.64 17.92 27.91
C ALA A 490 -15.01 19.37 27.54
N ASP A 491 -14.02 20.25 27.46
CA ASP A 491 -14.21 21.66 27.11
C ASP A 491 -14.70 21.80 25.66
N THR A 492 -15.73 22.63 25.47
CA THR A 492 -16.40 22.78 24.18
C THR A 492 -16.09 24.12 23.50
N VAL A 493 -16.03 24.12 22.17
CA VAL A 493 -15.97 25.32 21.31
C VAL A 493 -17.17 25.41 20.38
N GLY A 494 -17.46 26.61 19.90
CA GLY A 494 -18.59 26.88 19.01
C GLY A 494 -19.90 27.14 19.76
N THR A 495 -20.99 27.24 19.00
CA THR A 495 -22.34 27.41 19.55
C THR A 495 -23.10 26.10 19.40
N ALA A 496 -23.85 25.70 20.44
CA ALA A 496 -24.75 24.57 20.30
C ALA A 496 -25.70 24.86 19.12
N PRO A 497 -25.77 24.00 18.09
CA PRO A 497 -26.72 24.19 17.01
C PRO A 497 -28.13 24.26 17.62
N PRO A 498 -29.04 25.07 17.05
CA PRO A 498 -30.44 24.95 17.43
C PRO A 498 -30.83 23.52 17.07
N THR A 499 -31.05 22.67 18.07
CA THR A 499 -31.54 21.31 17.84
C THR A 499 -32.82 21.46 17.04
N PRO A 500 -32.86 21.11 15.74
CA PRO A 500 -34.15 20.86 15.14
C PRO A 500 -34.61 19.62 15.89
N THR A 501 -35.52 19.77 16.85
CA THR A 501 -36.19 18.61 17.40
C THR A 501 -36.95 18.03 16.22
N PRO A 502 -36.54 16.88 15.64
CA PRO A 502 -37.40 16.21 14.69
C PRO A 502 -38.73 16.01 15.41
N SER A 503 -39.82 16.47 14.81
CA SER A 503 -41.12 16.16 15.36
C SER A 503 -41.23 14.63 15.28
N PRO A 504 -41.47 13.90 16.39
CA PRO A 504 -41.52 12.44 16.40
C PRO A 504 -42.84 11.99 15.77
N VAL A 505 -42.95 12.20 14.46
CA VAL A 505 -44.17 12.03 13.70
C VAL A 505 -43.86 11.34 12.39
N ASP A 506 -44.78 10.46 12.03
CA ASP A 506 -44.88 9.90 10.70
C ASP A 506 -45.15 11.00 9.68
N ARG A 507 -44.70 10.77 8.44
CA ARG A 507 -44.98 11.64 7.30
C ARG A 507 -45.61 10.86 6.17
N TYR A 508 -46.29 11.59 5.29
CA TYR A 508 -46.99 11.02 4.15
C TYR A 508 -46.56 11.74 2.88
N VAL A 509 -46.26 10.98 1.83
CA VAL A 509 -45.86 11.50 0.51
C VAL A 509 -46.62 10.78 -0.59
N THR A 510 -47.05 11.52 -1.60
CA THR A 510 -47.63 10.98 -2.84
C THR A 510 -46.93 11.63 -4.03
N PRO A 511 -47.05 11.09 -5.26
CA PRO A 511 -46.37 11.68 -6.40
C PRO A 511 -46.71 13.17 -6.59
N GLN A 512 -48.00 13.54 -6.56
CA GLN A 512 -48.45 14.93 -6.76
C GLN A 512 -48.58 15.75 -5.46
N GLY A 513 -48.45 15.13 -4.30
CA GLY A 513 -48.80 15.73 -3.02
C GLY A 513 -50.29 15.99 -2.85
N ALA A 514 -50.69 16.49 -1.69
CA ALA A 514 -52.07 16.84 -1.38
C ALA A 514 -52.15 18.00 -0.39
N GLY A 515 -53.27 18.74 -0.45
CA GLY A 515 -53.63 19.74 0.56
C GLY A 515 -52.53 20.77 0.84
N ALA A 516 -52.15 20.89 2.12
CA ALA A 516 -51.11 21.82 2.57
C ALA A 516 -49.67 21.38 2.21
N MET A 517 -49.47 20.14 1.77
CA MET A 517 -48.17 19.54 1.43
C MET A 517 -47.14 19.61 2.57
N ASP A 518 -47.60 19.44 3.81
CA ASP A 518 -46.76 19.40 5.01
C ASP A 518 -46.49 17.96 5.51
N GLY A 519 -47.03 16.96 4.81
CA GLY A 519 -46.87 15.55 5.11
C GLY A 519 -47.53 15.09 6.41
N THR A 520 -48.42 15.87 7.03
CA THR A 520 -49.06 15.51 8.31
C THR A 520 -50.10 14.39 8.21
N SER A 521 -50.59 14.12 6.99
CA SER A 521 -51.55 13.06 6.68
C SER A 521 -51.58 12.83 5.17
N TRP A 522 -52.25 11.76 4.71
CA TRP A 522 -52.54 11.59 3.27
C TRP A 522 -53.27 12.79 2.64
N ALA A 523 -54.11 13.50 3.40
CA ALA A 523 -54.83 14.68 2.90
C ALA A 523 -53.92 15.91 2.72
N ASN A 524 -52.75 15.92 3.36
CA ASN A 524 -51.74 16.97 3.30
C ASN A 524 -50.37 16.44 2.84
N ALA A 525 -50.34 15.35 2.07
CA ALA A 525 -49.11 14.65 1.72
C ALA A 525 -48.10 15.56 0.99
N PHE A 526 -46.81 15.35 1.25
CA PHE A 526 -45.75 15.96 0.46
C PHE A 526 -45.86 15.56 -1.02
N ALA A 527 -45.41 16.45 -1.91
CA ALA A 527 -45.24 16.14 -3.32
C ALA A 527 -43.86 15.53 -3.55
N GLY A 528 -43.82 14.21 -3.80
CA GLY A 528 -42.58 13.46 -3.97
C GLY A 528 -42.06 13.40 -5.41
N ASP A 529 -42.92 13.55 -6.42
CA ASP A 529 -42.53 13.44 -7.84
C ASP A 529 -41.96 14.76 -8.40
N GLN A 530 -40.94 15.27 -7.72
CA GLN A 530 -40.18 16.46 -8.07
C GLN A 530 -38.78 16.36 -7.47
N VAL A 531 -37.83 17.12 -8.01
CA VAL A 531 -36.44 17.14 -7.52
C VAL A 531 -36.42 17.50 -6.02
N GLY A 532 -35.85 16.61 -5.21
CA GLY A 532 -35.75 16.78 -3.75
C GLY A 532 -37.06 16.55 -2.98
N GLY A 533 -38.14 16.15 -3.65
CA GLY A 533 -39.45 15.92 -3.01
C GLY A 533 -39.40 14.79 -1.99
N MET A 534 -38.74 13.68 -2.33
CA MET A 534 -38.55 12.57 -1.40
C MET A 534 -37.60 12.94 -0.26
N GLN A 535 -36.53 13.69 -0.54
CA GLN A 535 -35.59 14.14 0.50
C GLN A 535 -36.29 15.00 1.56
N ALA A 536 -37.10 15.99 1.13
CA ALA A 536 -37.84 16.84 2.05
C ALA A 536 -38.82 16.05 2.95
N ALA A 537 -39.44 15.00 2.40
CA ALA A 537 -40.33 14.14 3.16
C ALA A 537 -39.58 13.25 4.17
N TRP A 538 -38.41 12.71 3.78
CA TRP A 538 -37.53 11.94 4.65
C TRP A 538 -36.98 12.76 5.81
N ASP A 539 -36.44 13.95 5.52
CA ASP A 539 -35.88 14.86 6.53
C ASP A 539 -36.95 15.34 7.53
N ALA A 540 -38.19 15.47 7.08
CA ALA A 540 -39.32 15.85 7.94
C ALA A 540 -39.85 14.70 8.82
N THR A 541 -39.43 13.46 8.56
CA THR A 541 -39.83 12.25 9.29
C THR A 541 -38.93 12.08 10.52
N GLY A 542 -39.54 11.77 11.67
CA GLY A 542 -38.80 11.50 12.91
C GLY A 542 -37.90 10.26 12.81
N ASP A 543 -36.84 10.21 13.61
CA ASP A 543 -35.81 9.18 13.51
C ASP A 543 -36.29 7.78 13.98
N GLY A 544 -37.37 7.70 14.78
CA GLY A 544 -38.06 6.44 15.10
C GLY A 544 -39.41 6.26 14.38
N ASN A 545 -39.64 6.97 13.28
CA ASN A 545 -40.94 7.08 12.61
C ASN A 545 -40.92 6.58 11.17
N THR A 546 -42.13 6.51 10.58
CA THR A 546 -42.33 6.02 9.22
C THR A 546 -42.69 7.15 8.25
N LEU A 547 -41.97 7.21 7.12
CA LEU A 547 -42.39 7.88 5.91
C LEU A 547 -43.28 6.91 5.10
N HIS A 548 -44.58 7.20 5.08
CA HIS A 548 -45.57 6.46 4.31
C HIS A 548 -45.61 6.98 2.86
N VAL A 549 -45.29 6.10 1.90
CA VAL A 549 -45.19 6.44 0.47
C VAL A 549 -46.40 5.90 -0.29
N GLY A 550 -47.24 6.78 -0.82
CA GLY A 550 -48.49 6.39 -1.48
C GLY A 550 -48.31 5.96 -2.93
N SER A 551 -49.32 5.25 -3.44
CA SER A 551 -49.37 4.72 -4.81
C SER A 551 -49.06 5.71 -5.91
N GLY A 552 -48.60 5.16 -7.04
CA GLY A 552 -48.35 5.88 -8.28
C GLY A 552 -46.88 5.80 -8.69
N THR A 553 -46.59 6.30 -9.89
CA THR A 553 -45.23 6.35 -10.41
C THR A 553 -44.62 7.71 -10.13
N TYR A 554 -43.48 7.72 -9.45
CA TYR A 554 -42.60 8.86 -9.26
C TYR A 554 -41.63 8.88 -10.46
N THR A 555 -41.89 9.77 -11.41
CA THR A 555 -41.28 9.82 -12.74
C THR A 555 -40.10 10.77 -12.86
N VAL A 556 -39.91 11.69 -11.92
CA VAL A 556 -38.77 12.59 -11.85
C VAL A 556 -37.59 11.85 -11.23
N PRO A 557 -36.52 11.57 -12.00
CA PRO A 557 -35.34 10.91 -11.46
C PRO A 557 -34.72 11.76 -10.35
N GLN A 558 -34.51 11.14 -9.19
CA GLN A 558 -33.96 11.79 -8.01
C GLN A 558 -33.20 10.77 -7.16
N THR A 559 -32.30 11.26 -6.32
CA THR A 559 -31.60 10.46 -5.32
C THR A 559 -32.11 10.87 -3.94
N LEU A 560 -32.49 9.88 -3.13
CA LEU A 560 -32.83 10.02 -1.73
C LEU A 560 -31.60 9.64 -0.91
N GLU A 561 -31.04 10.61 -0.20
CA GLU A 561 -29.96 10.37 0.75
C GLU A 561 -30.55 10.10 2.14
N LEU A 562 -30.25 8.94 2.72
CA LEU A 562 -30.65 8.62 4.09
C LEU A 562 -29.74 9.34 5.07
N THR A 563 -29.98 10.64 5.27
CA THR A 563 -29.14 11.52 6.10
C THR A 563 -29.12 11.17 7.59
N ARG A 564 -30.09 10.38 8.07
CA ARG A 564 -30.26 9.89 9.45
C ARG A 564 -31.03 8.59 9.43
N GLY A 565 -30.75 7.72 10.39
CA GLY A 565 -31.52 6.51 10.63
C GLY A 565 -32.15 6.53 12.03
N GLY A 566 -32.53 5.36 12.52
CA GLY A 566 -33.09 5.17 13.86
C GLY A 566 -32.03 5.12 14.95
N THR A 567 -32.46 4.78 16.16
CA THR A 567 -31.57 4.70 17.33
C THR A 567 -31.21 3.28 17.75
N ASP A 568 -32.08 2.31 17.47
CA ASP A 568 -31.96 0.93 17.96
C ASP A 568 -32.98 -0.01 17.27
N HIS A 569 -33.01 -1.28 17.70
CA HIS A 569 -33.92 -2.31 17.19
C HIS A 569 -35.40 -2.08 17.50
N GLU A 570 -35.76 -1.15 18.38
CA GLU A 570 -37.15 -0.78 18.65
C GLU A 570 -37.58 0.46 17.85
N ASN A 571 -36.62 1.36 17.57
CA ASN A 571 -36.85 2.71 17.06
C ASN A 571 -36.16 2.95 15.71
N TRP A 572 -36.65 2.26 14.67
CA TRP A 572 -36.16 2.38 13.29
C TRP A 572 -36.72 3.60 12.57
N LYS A 573 -35.91 4.22 11.70
CA LYS A 573 -36.43 5.16 10.69
C LYS A 573 -36.83 4.39 9.44
N ARG A 574 -38.09 4.54 9.00
CA ARG A 574 -38.67 3.68 7.96
C ARG A 574 -39.17 4.46 6.77
N LEU A 575 -38.99 3.93 5.57
CA LEU A 575 -39.73 4.29 4.37
C LEU A 575 -40.56 3.07 3.97
N VAL A 576 -41.88 3.20 4.01
CA VAL A 576 -42.82 2.10 3.74
C VAL A 576 -43.80 2.52 2.66
N GLY A 577 -43.82 1.76 1.57
CA GLY A 577 -44.81 1.95 0.52
C GLY A 577 -46.18 1.39 0.86
N ILE A 578 -47.22 2.11 0.44
CA ILE A 578 -48.61 1.80 0.76
C ILE A 578 -49.43 1.83 -0.54
N ASP A 579 -50.09 0.72 -0.85
CA ASP A 579 -51.11 0.72 -1.92
C ASP A 579 -52.37 1.48 -1.45
N THR A 580 -52.42 2.75 -1.82
CA THR A 580 -53.56 3.66 -1.63
C THR A 580 -54.65 3.51 -2.69
N GLY A 581 -54.56 2.50 -3.58
CA GLY A 581 -55.58 2.13 -4.56
C GLY A 581 -55.12 2.20 -6.02
N ALA A 582 -53.83 2.48 -6.29
CA ALA A 582 -53.26 2.52 -7.64
C ALA A 582 -52.03 1.59 -7.80
N GLY A 583 -51.89 0.59 -6.93
CA GLY A 583 -50.76 -0.32 -6.88
C GLY A 583 -49.63 0.20 -5.99
N MET A 584 -48.55 -0.56 -5.92
CA MET A 584 -47.35 -0.21 -5.17
C MET A 584 -46.69 1.08 -5.73
N PRO A 585 -46.09 1.93 -4.87
CA PRO A 585 -45.31 3.06 -5.33
C PRO A 585 -44.12 2.61 -6.17
N VAL A 586 -43.95 3.23 -7.34
CA VAL A 586 -42.89 2.89 -8.30
C VAL A 586 -42.00 4.11 -8.51
N PHE A 587 -40.71 3.99 -8.23
CA PHE A 587 -39.71 5.01 -8.48
C PHE A 587 -38.98 4.70 -9.78
N ARG A 588 -39.13 5.57 -10.78
CA ARG A 588 -38.54 5.39 -12.10
C ARG A 588 -37.43 6.40 -12.35
N GLY A 589 -36.22 5.90 -12.58
CA GLY A 589 -35.08 6.69 -12.99
C GLY A 589 -34.95 6.80 -14.51
N ASP A 590 -33.74 7.07 -14.96
CA ASP A 590 -33.36 7.32 -16.36
C ASP A 590 -32.29 6.35 -16.89
N TRP A 591 -31.99 5.27 -16.17
CA TRP A 591 -31.09 4.22 -16.63
C TRP A 591 -31.72 3.41 -17.76
N GLU A 592 -30.92 3.11 -18.78
CA GLU A 592 -31.27 2.16 -19.84
C GLU A 592 -30.08 1.21 -20.10
N LEU A 593 -30.34 0.02 -20.64
CA LEU A 593 -29.29 -0.97 -20.93
C LEU A 593 -28.16 -0.40 -21.82
N SER A 594 -28.51 0.47 -22.76
CA SER A 594 -27.57 1.16 -23.65
C SER A 594 -26.89 2.39 -23.04
N ASP A 595 -27.41 2.91 -21.93
CA ASP A 595 -26.93 4.13 -21.27
C ASP A 595 -26.97 3.97 -19.73
N GLN A 596 -25.85 3.48 -19.17
CA GLN A 596 -25.74 3.16 -17.75
C GLN A 596 -25.32 4.38 -16.91
N VAL A 597 -26.15 5.42 -16.95
CA VAL A 597 -25.99 6.64 -16.13
C VAL A 597 -25.82 6.27 -14.65
N GLN A 598 -24.80 6.81 -13.96
CA GLN A 598 -24.36 6.33 -12.63
C GLN A 598 -25.26 6.75 -11.43
N ARG A 599 -26.55 7.07 -11.65
CA ARG A 599 -27.43 7.54 -10.57
C ARG A 599 -27.99 6.38 -9.74
N SER A 600 -27.93 6.52 -8.41
CA SER A 600 -28.63 5.67 -7.45
C SER A 600 -30.01 6.24 -7.11
N PHE A 601 -31.00 5.40 -6.78
CA PHE A 601 -32.22 5.91 -6.14
C PHE A 601 -31.98 6.21 -4.66
N ILE A 602 -31.56 5.23 -3.86
CA ILE A 602 -31.24 5.44 -2.43
C ILE A 602 -29.73 5.41 -2.25
N GLU A 603 -29.20 6.44 -1.60
CA GLU A 603 -27.81 6.47 -1.11
C GLU A 603 -27.81 6.57 0.42
N VAL A 604 -27.02 5.71 1.06
CA VAL A 604 -26.83 5.74 2.51
C VAL A 604 -25.40 6.18 2.78
N PRO A 605 -25.20 7.42 3.28
CA PRO A 605 -23.89 7.89 3.72
C PRO A 605 -23.32 6.99 4.82
N LEU A 606 -22.01 7.01 4.99
CA LEU A 606 -21.27 6.26 6.02
C LEU A 606 -21.91 6.42 7.41
N GLY A 607 -22.00 5.35 8.19
CA GLY A 607 -22.37 5.43 9.61
C GLY A 607 -23.87 5.50 9.93
N ILE A 608 -24.75 5.53 8.91
CA ILE A 608 -26.19 5.64 9.14
C ILE A 608 -26.80 4.28 9.47
N SER A 609 -27.25 4.12 10.72
CA SER A 609 -27.72 2.85 11.30
C SER A 609 -29.25 2.84 11.53
N TYR A 610 -29.82 1.65 11.70
CA TYR A 610 -31.22 1.39 12.06
C TYR A 610 -32.24 2.01 11.09
N TRP A 611 -32.09 1.69 9.80
CA TRP A 611 -33.01 2.14 8.75
C TRP A 611 -33.70 0.96 8.05
N GLN A 612 -34.92 1.22 7.58
CA GLN A 612 -35.75 0.24 6.90
C GLN A 612 -36.38 0.82 5.63
N ILE A 613 -36.22 0.10 4.52
CA ILE A 613 -36.91 0.37 3.25
C ILE A 613 -37.81 -0.83 2.95
N GLN A 614 -39.09 -0.55 2.71
CA GLN A 614 -40.08 -1.61 2.56
C GLN A 614 -41.16 -1.30 1.52
N ASP A 615 -41.64 -2.33 0.82
CA ASP A 615 -42.86 -2.32 0.02
C ASP A 615 -42.84 -1.26 -1.11
N ILE A 616 -41.75 -1.20 -1.89
CA ILE A 616 -41.62 -0.27 -3.02
C ILE A 616 -41.06 -0.96 -4.26
N VAL A 617 -41.27 -0.36 -5.42
CA VAL A 617 -40.63 -0.77 -6.68
C VAL A 617 -39.64 0.28 -7.13
N ILE A 618 -38.41 -0.12 -7.46
CA ILE A 618 -37.36 0.75 -8.01
C ILE A 618 -37.01 0.26 -9.41
N GLU A 619 -37.11 1.12 -10.40
CA GLU A 619 -36.79 0.78 -11.78
C GLU A 619 -35.94 1.84 -12.48
N ASN A 620 -35.08 1.40 -13.39
CA ASN A 620 -34.26 2.26 -14.24
C ASN A 620 -33.32 3.19 -13.43
N TYR A 621 -32.62 2.65 -12.44
CA TYR A 621 -31.49 3.31 -11.78
C TYR A 621 -30.22 2.47 -11.95
N ASN A 622 -29.03 3.07 -11.85
CA ASN A 622 -27.80 2.27 -11.86
C ASN A 622 -27.65 1.46 -10.59
N TYR A 623 -27.93 2.07 -9.44
CA TYR A 623 -28.08 1.40 -8.16
C TYR A 623 -29.49 1.59 -7.61
N GLY A 624 -30.17 0.51 -7.23
CA GLY A 624 -31.41 0.62 -6.48
C GLY A 624 -31.15 1.23 -5.10
N ILE A 625 -30.30 0.56 -4.32
CA ILE A 625 -29.82 1.01 -3.02
C ILE A 625 -28.29 0.86 -2.99
N TYR A 626 -27.60 1.97 -2.73
CA TYR A 626 -26.17 1.99 -2.45
C TYR A 626 -25.93 2.41 -1.00
N ALA A 627 -25.31 1.53 -0.21
CA ALA A 627 -25.00 1.81 1.19
C ALA A 627 -23.48 1.87 1.42
N ASN A 628 -23.02 3.00 1.92
CA ASN A 628 -21.62 3.37 1.97
C ASN A 628 -20.96 3.06 3.32
N GLY A 629 -21.21 1.89 3.88
CA GLY A 629 -20.43 1.30 4.97
C GLY A 629 -20.66 1.80 6.38
N GLN A 630 -20.20 0.98 7.33
CA GLN A 630 -20.27 1.23 8.76
C GLN A 630 -21.69 1.41 9.30
N HIS A 631 -22.64 0.65 8.76
CA HIS A 631 -24.03 0.66 9.22
C HIS A 631 -24.31 -0.52 10.16
N ALA A 632 -25.03 -0.28 11.24
CA ALA A 632 -25.69 -1.33 12.00
C ALA A 632 -27.19 -1.31 11.70
N GLY A 633 -27.85 -2.46 11.64
CA GLY A 633 -29.31 -2.51 11.52
C GLY A 633 -29.79 -2.01 10.16
N ILE A 634 -29.73 -2.89 9.17
CA ILE A 634 -30.23 -2.66 7.82
C ILE A 634 -31.43 -3.58 7.55
N ARG A 635 -32.57 -3.02 7.14
CA ARG A 635 -33.75 -3.80 6.70
C ARG A 635 -34.19 -3.38 5.30
N ILE A 636 -34.10 -4.29 4.34
CA ILE A 636 -34.63 -4.12 2.98
C ILE A 636 -35.68 -5.22 2.78
N LEU A 637 -36.95 -4.86 2.82
CA LEU A 637 -38.05 -5.81 2.93
C LEU A 637 -39.03 -5.64 1.76
N ASP A 638 -39.22 -6.69 0.96
CA ASP A 638 -40.22 -6.72 -0.11
C ASP A 638 -40.06 -5.54 -1.09
N VAL A 639 -38.82 -5.28 -1.51
CA VAL A 639 -38.45 -4.25 -2.48
C VAL A 639 -38.19 -4.89 -3.84
N ASP A 640 -38.97 -4.51 -4.85
CA ASP A 640 -38.79 -4.98 -6.23
C ASP A 640 -37.85 -4.05 -6.99
N MET A 641 -37.00 -4.64 -7.83
CA MET A 641 -35.91 -3.93 -8.50
C MET A 641 -35.79 -4.37 -9.96
N HIS A 642 -35.95 -3.43 -10.91
CA HIS A 642 -35.96 -3.75 -12.34
C HIS A 642 -35.05 -2.85 -13.18
N ASN A 643 -34.33 -3.44 -14.15
CA ASN A 643 -33.51 -2.73 -15.15
C ASN A 643 -32.45 -1.82 -14.51
N MET A 644 -31.32 -2.40 -14.11
CA MET A 644 -30.29 -1.68 -13.36
C MET A 644 -28.89 -2.28 -13.52
N SER A 645 -27.88 -1.63 -12.96
CA SER A 645 -26.54 -2.24 -12.84
C SER A 645 -26.48 -3.17 -11.64
N ASP A 646 -26.67 -2.62 -10.44
CA ASP A 646 -26.73 -3.37 -9.19
C ASP A 646 -28.05 -3.05 -8.45
N GLY A 647 -28.72 -4.06 -7.90
CA GLY A 647 -29.92 -3.84 -7.08
C GLY A 647 -29.60 -3.24 -5.73
N VAL A 648 -29.01 -4.06 -4.86
CA VAL A 648 -28.50 -3.64 -3.57
C VAL A 648 -26.99 -3.77 -3.59
N TYR A 649 -26.29 -2.67 -3.36
CA TYR A 649 -24.84 -2.64 -3.22
C TYR A 649 -24.47 -2.14 -1.82
N LEU A 650 -24.01 -3.07 -0.98
CA LEU A 650 -23.54 -2.82 0.37
C LEU A 650 -22.01 -2.84 0.38
N TRP A 651 -21.42 -1.68 0.62
CA TRP A 651 -20.03 -1.57 1.01
C TRP A 651 -19.99 -1.70 2.53
N GLY A 652 -19.13 -2.54 3.09
CA GLY A 652 -19.01 -2.75 4.54
C GLY A 652 -18.17 -1.68 5.24
N ARG A 653 -17.03 -1.31 4.63
CA ARG A 653 -16.06 -0.31 5.11
C ARG A 653 -15.57 -0.55 6.55
N ALA A 654 -15.40 -1.81 6.94
CA ALA A 654 -14.61 -2.10 8.13
C ALA A 654 -13.16 -1.64 7.92
N THR A 655 -12.42 -1.41 9.00
CA THR A 655 -10.97 -1.10 8.96
C THR A 655 -10.17 -2.24 9.60
N ARG A 656 -8.84 -2.25 9.44
CA ARG A 656 -7.99 -3.29 10.06
C ARG A 656 -8.01 -3.24 11.59
N SER A 657 -8.06 -2.03 12.15
CA SER A 657 -8.06 -1.76 13.59
C SER A 657 -9.46 -1.94 14.18
N ASN A 658 -10.50 -1.80 13.35
CA ASN A 658 -11.89 -1.92 13.75
C ASN A 658 -12.69 -2.76 12.75
N PRO A 659 -12.45 -4.08 12.70
CA PRO A 659 -13.22 -4.98 11.84
C PRO A 659 -14.70 -5.00 12.23
N ALA A 660 -15.04 -4.70 13.49
CA ALA A 660 -16.41 -4.62 13.98
C ALA A 660 -17.18 -3.42 13.42
N ALA A 661 -16.49 -2.37 12.96
CA ALA A 661 -17.11 -1.23 12.30
C ALA A 661 -17.77 -1.58 10.97
N GLY A 662 -17.46 -2.73 10.36
CA GLY A 662 -18.05 -3.15 9.10
C GLY A 662 -19.58 -3.20 9.17
N SER A 663 -20.27 -2.95 8.05
CA SER A 663 -21.73 -3.00 8.04
C SER A 663 -22.26 -4.36 8.53
N HIS A 664 -23.15 -4.34 9.52
CA HIS A 664 -23.64 -5.55 10.18
C HIS A 664 -25.11 -5.45 10.63
N ASP A 665 -25.64 -6.59 11.09
CA ASP A 665 -27.07 -6.78 11.31
C ASP A 665 -27.90 -6.42 10.06
N ILE A 666 -27.69 -7.19 8.99
CA ILE A 666 -28.28 -6.92 7.68
C ILE A 666 -29.34 -7.96 7.38
N VAL A 667 -30.55 -7.50 7.00
CA VAL A 667 -31.61 -8.37 6.47
C VAL A 667 -32.12 -7.80 5.16
N ILE A 668 -31.97 -8.60 4.09
CA ILE A 668 -32.60 -8.38 2.79
C ILE A 668 -33.60 -9.51 2.61
N LYS A 669 -34.89 -9.21 2.63
CA LYS A 669 -35.94 -10.22 2.59
C LYS A 669 -36.97 -9.92 1.51
N GLY A 670 -37.27 -10.90 0.68
CA GLY A 670 -38.22 -10.78 -0.41
C GLY A 670 -37.75 -9.85 -1.53
N GLY A 671 -38.56 -9.72 -2.57
CA GLY A 671 -38.29 -8.89 -3.73
C GLY A 671 -37.84 -9.64 -4.99
N HIS A 672 -38.22 -9.08 -6.13
CA HIS A 672 -37.91 -9.57 -7.47
C HIS A 672 -36.94 -8.62 -8.19
N TYR A 673 -35.73 -9.11 -8.41
CA TYR A 673 -34.61 -8.34 -8.92
C TYR A 673 -34.36 -8.81 -10.35
N THR A 674 -34.88 -8.09 -11.33
CA THR A 674 -34.85 -8.51 -12.73
C THR A 674 -34.08 -7.55 -13.63
N ASN A 675 -33.47 -8.11 -14.67
CA ASN A 675 -32.71 -7.37 -15.67
C ASN A 675 -31.57 -6.53 -15.08
N TYR A 676 -30.91 -7.01 -14.02
CA TYR A 676 -29.65 -6.41 -13.56
C TYR A 676 -28.51 -6.79 -14.50
N THR A 677 -27.55 -5.89 -14.69
CA THR A 677 -26.41 -6.12 -15.58
C THR A 677 -25.12 -6.46 -14.84
N LYS A 678 -25.04 -6.24 -13.53
CA LYS A 678 -23.90 -6.62 -12.69
C LYS A 678 -24.33 -7.45 -11.49
N SER A 679 -25.22 -6.97 -10.62
CA SER A 679 -25.63 -7.77 -9.46
C SER A 679 -27.05 -7.54 -8.97
N ALA A 680 -27.71 -8.57 -8.43
CA ALA A 680 -28.94 -8.34 -7.67
C ALA A 680 -28.58 -7.84 -6.26
N VAL A 681 -27.72 -8.57 -5.56
CA VAL A 681 -27.18 -8.16 -4.26
C VAL A 681 -25.67 -8.30 -4.27
N ARG A 682 -25.00 -7.26 -3.81
CA ARG A 682 -23.55 -7.19 -3.74
C ARG A 682 -23.09 -6.79 -2.34
N PHE A 683 -22.30 -7.66 -1.73
CA PHE A 683 -21.50 -7.37 -0.53
C PHE A 683 -20.06 -7.12 -0.93
N ARG A 684 -19.43 -6.16 -0.25
CA ARG A 684 -18.05 -5.79 -0.50
C ARG A 684 -17.39 -5.18 0.74
N ASN A 685 -16.19 -5.67 1.08
CA ASN A 685 -15.26 -5.08 2.04
C ASN A 685 -15.83 -4.93 3.47
N GLY A 686 -16.13 -6.04 4.13
CA GLY A 686 -16.37 -6.06 5.58
C GLY A 686 -17.84 -5.99 5.98
N ASN A 687 -18.72 -6.66 5.22
CA ASN A 687 -20.10 -6.88 5.66
C ASN A 687 -20.18 -8.19 6.44
N TYR A 688 -20.84 -8.19 7.59
CA TYR A 688 -20.99 -9.42 8.36
C TYR A 688 -22.34 -9.52 9.06
N ASN A 689 -22.66 -10.72 9.55
CA ASN A 689 -23.95 -11.00 10.20
C ASN A 689 -25.15 -10.58 9.32
N ALA A 690 -25.17 -11.13 8.09
CA ALA A 690 -26.13 -10.75 7.06
C ALA A 690 -27.03 -11.93 6.68
N SER A 691 -28.30 -11.65 6.39
CA SER A 691 -29.28 -12.64 5.92
C SER A 691 -29.97 -12.13 4.66
N VAL A 692 -29.85 -12.88 3.57
CA VAL A 692 -30.60 -12.66 2.32
C VAL A 692 -31.61 -13.78 2.19
N ILE A 693 -32.90 -13.44 2.25
CA ILE A 693 -33.99 -14.39 2.44
C ILE A 693 -35.04 -14.22 1.34
N GLY A 694 -35.32 -15.27 0.56
CA GLY A 694 -36.46 -15.26 -0.38
C GLY A 694 -36.33 -14.29 -1.58
N VAL A 695 -35.14 -13.75 -1.84
CA VAL A 695 -34.87 -12.88 -3.00
C VAL A 695 -34.81 -13.70 -4.29
N THR A 696 -35.49 -13.23 -5.34
CA THR A 696 -35.37 -13.81 -6.69
C THR A 696 -34.56 -12.87 -7.58
N ALA A 697 -33.39 -13.32 -8.02
CA ALA A 697 -32.49 -12.64 -8.94
C ALA A 697 -32.57 -13.28 -10.34
N ASP A 698 -33.01 -12.50 -11.34
CA ASP A 698 -32.99 -12.88 -12.76
C ASP A 698 -32.24 -11.82 -13.59
N ALA A 699 -31.07 -12.16 -14.12
CA ALA A 699 -30.28 -11.20 -14.90
C ALA A 699 -30.89 -10.89 -16.29
N GLY A 700 -31.89 -11.64 -16.74
CA GLY A 700 -32.55 -11.46 -18.04
C GLY A 700 -31.85 -12.15 -19.23
N GLY A 701 -30.76 -12.88 -18.98
CA GLY A 701 -30.09 -13.69 -20.01
C GLY A 701 -29.40 -12.87 -21.09
N GLU A 702 -29.20 -13.48 -22.25
CA GLU A 702 -28.59 -12.87 -23.43
C GLU A 702 -29.29 -11.55 -23.84
N ALA A 703 -30.62 -11.49 -23.69
CA ALA A 703 -31.41 -10.33 -24.06
C ALA A 703 -31.12 -9.06 -23.24
N ASN A 704 -30.57 -9.22 -22.03
CA ASN A 704 -30.22 -8.13 -21.13
C ASN A 704 -28.70 -8.02 -20.89
N TYR A 705 -27.89 -8.71 -21.70
CA TYR A 705 -26.44 -8.66 -21.57
C TYR A 705 -25.87 -7.35 -22.16
N ALA A 706 -25.10 -6.63 -21.34
CA ALA A 706 -24.30 -5.49 -21.77
C ALA A 706 -22.80 -5.87 -21.86
N PRO A 707 -22.13 -5.72 -23.02
CA PRO A 707 -20.73 -6.06 -23.16
C PRO A 707 -19.83 -5.36 -22.14
N GLY A 708 -18.93 -6.11 -21.50
CA GLY A 708 -18.00 -5.61 -20.48
C GLY A 708 -18.57 -5.65 -19.04
N ASN A 709 -19.86 -5.91 -18.87
CA ASN A 709 -20.44 -6.20 -17.57
C ASN A 709 -20.37 -7.71 -17.27
N PHE A 710 -20.39 -8.04 -15.98
CA PHE A 710 -20.35 -9.42 -15.48
C PHE A 710 -21.56 -9.66 -14.58
N PRO A 711 -22.70 -10.12 -15.12
CA PRO A 711 -23.89 -10.37 -14.32
C PRO A 711 -23.65 -11.52 -13.33
N MET A 712 -23.91 -11.25 -12.05
CA MET A 712 -23.79 -12.18 -10.93
C MET A 712 -25.00 -11.98 -10.03
N GLY A 713 -25.83 -12.98 -9.75
CA GLY A 713 -27.00 -12.79 -8.89
C GLY A 713 -26.61 -12.27 -7.51
N PHE A 714 -25.81 -13.07 -6.80
CA PHE A 714 -25.31 -12.72 -5.48
C PHE A 714 -23.79 -12.68 -5.51
N ARG A 715 -23.24 -11.51 -5.22
CA ARG A 715 -21.79 -11.26 -5.30
C ARG A 715 -21.23 -10.89 -3.94
N ILE A 716 -20.23 -11.63 -3.49
CA ILE A 716 -19.54 -11.44 -2.23
C ILE A 716 -18.07 -11.16 -2.54
N GLY A 717 -17.62 -9.95 -2.21
CA GLY A 717 -16.36 -9.39 -2.68
C GLY A 717 -15.19 -9.61 -1.73
N ASN A 718 -13.98 -9.43 -2.28
CA ASN A 718 -12.77 -9.26 -1.48
C ASN A 718 -12.49 -7.78 -1.25
N SER A 719 -11.83 -7.44 -0.14
CA SER A 719 -11.28 -6.11 0.09
C SER A 719 -10.00 -5.89 -0.73
N PRO A 720 -9.97 -4.89 -1.65
CA PRO A 720 -8.71 -4.40 -2.19
C PRO A 720 -7.96 -3.50 -1.19
N GLU A 721 -8.56 -3.19 -0.03
CA GLU A 721 -8.07 -2.23 0.95
C GLU A 721 -7.23 -2.90 2.07
N SER A 722 -7.45 -4.18 2.40
CA SER A 722 -6.63 -4.89 3.41
C SER A 722 -6.86 -6.41 3.43
N GLU A 723 -5.87 -7.18 3.89
CA GLU A 723 -6.00 -8.63 4.11
C GLU A 723 -6.78 -9.01 5.39
N TYR A 724 -7.36 -8.04 6.10
CA TYR A 724 -8.07 -8.26 7.36
C TYR A 724 -9.56 -7.95 7.29
N ILE A 725 -10.05 -7.39 6.17
CA ILE A 725 -11.41 -6.87 6.04
C ILE A 725 -12.16 -7.71 5.01
N PHE A 726 -13.00 -8.66 5.45
CA PHE A 726 -13.72 -9.54 4.53
C PHE A 726 -15.20 -9.61 4.83
N ASP A 727 -15.98 -9.93 3.80
CA ASP A 727 -17.37 -10.28 4.00
C ASP A 727 -17.46 -11.70 4.62
N HIS A 728 -18.19 -11.86 5.73
CA HIS A 728 -18.31 -13.13 6.44
C HIS A 728 -19.63 -13.29 7.19
N ASP A 729 -19.94 -14.49 7.67
CA ASP A 729 -21.17 -14.78 8.43
C ASP A 729 -22.44 -14.36 7.66
N ILE A 730 -22.50 -14.73 6.37
CA ILE A 730 -23.62 -14.41 5.48
C ILE A 730 -24.44 -15.66 5.18
N VAL A 731 -25.74 -15.57 5.43
CA VAL A 731 -26.71 -16.61 5.12
C VAL A 731 -27.54 -16.20 3.91
N PHE A 732 -27.55 -17.06 2.89
CA PHE A 732 -28.46 -17.01 1.77
C PHE A 732 -29.49 -18.11 1.94
N GLN A 733 -30.74 -17.74 2.20
CA GLN A 733 -31.81 -18.67 2.51
C GLN A 733 -32.98 -18.53 1.54
N ASP A 734 -33.41 -19.63 0.94
CA ASP A 734 -34.57 -19.67 0.03
C ASP A 734 -34.45 -18.66 -1.15
N VAL A 735 -33.22 -18.34 -1.57
CA VAL A 735 -32.95 -17.39 -2.66
C VAL A 735 -32.76 -18.09 -4.01
N VAL A 736 -33.01 -17.37 -5.10
CA VAL A 736 -32.90 -17.90 -6.46
C VAL A 736 -32.04 -16.96 -7.30
N SER A 737 -31.06 -17.50 -8.04
CA SER A 737 -30.35 -16.80 -9.10
C SER A 737 -30.59 -17.49 -10.44
N ARG A 738 -30.84 -16.72 -11.50
CA ARG A 738 -31.03 -17.27 -12.85
C ARG A 738 -30.52 -16.36 -13.97
N ASN A 739 -30.24 -16.99 -15.10
CA ASN A 739 -29.98 -16.36 -16.40
C ASN A 739 -28.79 -15.38 -16.42
N SER A 740 -27.78 -15.57 -15.57
CA SER A 740 -26.54 -14.80 -15.67
C SER A 740 -25.84 -15.11 -16.99
N TRP A 741 -25.77 -14.12 -17.89
CA TRP A 741 -25.18 -14.28 -19.22
C TRP A 741 -24.00 -13.35 -19.43
N HIS A 742 -22.86 -13.94 -19.80
CA HIS A 742 -21.76 -13.21 -20.38
C HIS A 742 -21.04 -14.07 -21.42
N GLU A 743 -20.69 -13.43 -22.53
CA GLU A 743 -19.98 -14.07 -23.63
C GLU A 743 -18.70 -13.31 -24.02
N ASN A 744 -17.66 -14.07 -24.36
CA ASN A 744 -16.36 -13.57 -24.79
C ASN A 744 -15.72 -14.51 -25.83
N GLY A 745 -16.49 -14.90 -26.85
CA GLY A 745 -16.02 -15.76 -27.95
C GLY A 745 -15.44 -17.10 -27.48
N THR A 746 -14.22 -17.43 -27.88
CA THR A 746 -13.49 -18.64 -27.42
C THR A 746 -12.70 -18.42 -26.12
N GLY A 747 -12.70 -17.19 -25.59
CA GLY A 747 -12.04 -16.83 -24.35
C GLY A 747 -12.81 -17.29 -23.11
N TYR A 748 -12.43 -16.74 -21.97
CA TYR A 748 -13.11 -17.01 -20.70
C TYR A 748 -14.46 -16.31 -20.65
N TRP A 749 -15.52 -17.08 -20.41
CA TRP A 749 -16.86 -16.57 -20.14
C TRP A 749 -17.06 -16.54 -18.63
N ASN A 750 -17.45 -15.38 -18.12
CA ASN A 750 -17.97 -15.18 -16.78
C ASN A 750 -19.51 -15.23 -16.82
N GLY A 751 -20.19 -14.94 -15.72
CA GLY A 751 -21.65 -14.92 -15.62
C GLY A 751 -22.14 -16.00 -14.68
N ASP A 752 -21.97 -15.75 -13.38
CA ASP A 752 -22.25 -16.71 -12.31
C ASP A 752 -23.61 -16.47 -11.66
N GLY A 753 -24.21 -17.49 -11.05
CA GLY A 753 -25.37 -17.28 -10.18
C GLY A 753 -24.95 -16.66 -8.85
N TYR A 754 -23.99 -17.28 -8.20
CA TYR A 754 -23.38 -16.87 -6.94
C TYR A 754 -21.87 -16.80 -7.12
N ALA A 755 -21.26 -15.71 -6.68
CA ALA A 755 -19.81 -15.52 -6.76
C ALA A 755 -19.26 -15.06 -5.40
N ALA A 756 -18.34 -15.82 -4.84
CA ALA A 756 -17.65 -15.48 -3.59
C ALA A 756 -16.13 -15.46 -3.81
N GLU A 757 -15.46 -14.45 -3.27
CA GLU A 757 -14.00 -14.28 -3.40
C GLU A 757 -13.19 -14.94 -2.28
N ARG A 758 -11.89 -15.20 -2.54
CA ARG A 758 -11.05 -16.16 -1.79
C ARG A 758 -10.94 -15.96 -0.28
N GLN A 759 -11.06 -14.73 0.19
CA GLN A 759 -10.83 -14.38 1.60
C GLN A 759 -12.13 -14.28 2.41
N THR A 760 -13.29 -14.32 1.74
CA THR A 760 -14.60 -14.43 2.41
C THR A 760 -14.72 -15.79 3.10
N TYR A 761 -15.51 -15.87 4.16
CA TYR A 761 -15.64 -17.10 4.96
C TYR A 761 -16.98 -17.20 5.69
N ASN A 762 -17.29 -18.40 6.17
CA ASN A 762 -18.55 -18.72 6.85
C ASN A 762 -19.82 -18.36 6.04
N LEU A 763 -19.78 -18.58 4.73
CA LEU A 763 -20.93 -18.43 3.86
C LEU A 763 -21.83 -19.68 3.95
N THR A 764 -23.13 -19.48 4.12
CA THR A 764 -24.10 -20.57 4.23
C THR A 764 -25.24 -20.38 3.24
N TYR A 765 -25.48 -21.39 2.40
CA TYR A 765 -26.58 -21.41 1.44
C TYR A 765 -27.60 -22.46 1.88
N VAL A 766 -28.83 -22.05 2.17
CA VAL A 766 -29.91 -22.92 2.65
C VAL A 766 -31.06 -22.89 1.66
N ARG A 767 -31.36 -24.02 1.01
CA ARG A 767 -32.44 -24.15 0.01
C ARG A 767 -32.34 -23.15 -1.15
N SER A 768 -31.13 -22.67 -1.40
CA SER A 768 -30.83 -21.69 -2.46
C SER A 768 -30.67 -22.35 -3.83
N LYS A 769 -31.01 -21.63 -4.89
CA LYS A 769 -31.08 -22.18 -6.24
C LYS A 769 -30.29 -21.36 -7.27
N ALA A 770 -29.65 -22.03 -8.24
CA ALA A 770 -28.96 -21.41 -9.38
C ALA A 770 -29.34 -22.06 -10.71
N PHE A 771 -29.75 -21.24 -11.68
CA PHE A 771 -30.23 -21.70 -12.99
C PHE A 771 -29.54 -20.99 -14.17
N ASP A 772 -29.24 -21.76 -15.22
CA ASP A 772 -28.97 -21.27 -16.57
C ASP A 772 -27.85 -20.22 -16.72
N SER A 773 -26.87 -20.23 -15.82
CA SER A 773 -25.72 -19.33 -15.87
C SER A 773 -24.71 -19.76 -16.94
N THR A 774 -24.08 -18.80 -17.62
CA THR A 774 -23.07 -19.07 -18.66
C THR A 774 -21.74 -19.57 -18.10
N ASP A 775 -21.49 -19.40 -16.81
CA ASP A 775 -20.35 -19.98 -16.09
C ASP A 775 -20.82 -20.82 -14.87
N GLY A 776 -20.51 -20.43 -13.64
CA GLY A 776 -20.88 -21.15 -12.43
C GLY A 776 -22.34 -20.91 -12.04
N GLY A 777 -23.07 -21.95 -11.63
CA GLY A 777 -24.20 -21.78 -10.73
C GLY A 777 -23.68 -21.12 -9.45
N TRP A 778 -22.64 -21.74 -8.88
CA TRP A 778 -21.76 -21.14 -7.89
C TRP A 778 -20.31 -21.10 -8.40
N ASP A 779 -19.66 -19.93 -8.35
CA ASP A 779 -18.21 -19.75 -8.36
C ASP A 779 -17.75 -19.33 -6.94
N ASP A 780 -17.62 -20.33 -6.07
CA ASP A 780 -17.37 -20.10 -4.65
C ASP A 780 -15.90 -20.35 -4.31
N LYS A 781 -15.22 -19.25 -3.97
CA LYS A 781 -13.81 -19.25 -3.55
C LYS A 781 -13.65 -19.10 -2.04
N SER A 782 -14.74 -18.90 -1.30
CA SER A 782 -14.69 -18.66 0.14
C SER A 782 -14.06 -19.83 0.89
N ARG A 783 -13.56 -19.53 2.08
CA ARG A 783 -13.16 -20.55 3.04
C ARG A 783 -14.44 -21.18 3.60
N ASN A 784 -14.40 -22.50 3.80
CA ASN A 784 -15.44 -23.32 4.44
C ASN A 784 -16.93 -23.05 4.09
N PRO A 785 -17.32 -22.86 2.81
CA PRO A 785 -18.72 -22.65 2.45
C PRO A 785 -19.56 -23.89 2.71
N VAL A 786 -20.82 -23.67 3.10
CA VAL A 786 -21.77 -24.75 3.37
C VAL A 786 -23.02 -24.62 2.50
N PHE A 787 -23.37 -25.72 1.85
CA PHE A 787 -24.50 -25.86 0.94
C PHE A 787 -25.50 -26.86 1.52
N ILE A 788 -26.64 -26.39 1.96
CA ILE A 788 -27.71 -27.20 2.55
C ILE A 788 -28.91 -27.15 1.61
N GLU A 789 -29.32 -28.31 1.09
CA GLU A 789 -30.52 -28.40 0.25
C GLU A 789 -30.49 -27.52 -1.02
N THR A 790 -29.28 -27.24 -1.53
CA THR A 790 -29.10 -26.35 -2.68
C THR A 790 -29.38 -27.05 -4.01
N ILE A 791 -29.83 -26.27 -4.99
CA ILE A 791 -30.28 -26.73 -6.30
C ILE A 791 -29.52 -26.00 -7.41
N ALA A 792 -28.80 -26.72 -8.28
CA ALA A 792 -28.04 -26.15 -9.40
C ALA A 792 -28.37 -26.84 -10.72
N PHE A 793 -28.92 -26.11 -11.70
CA PHE A 793 -29.38 -26.70 -12.95
C PHE A 793 -29.06 -25.84 -14.18
N GLY A 794 -28.69 -26.46 -15.30
CA GLY A 794 -28.53 -25.75 -16.57
C GLY A 794 -27.35 -24.78 -16.62
N ASN A 795 -26.56 -24.64 -15.55
CA ASN A 795 -25.37 -23.80 -15.54
C ASN A 795 -24.24 -24.50 -16.30
N LYS A 796 -23.23 -23.77 -16.78
CA LYS A 796 -22.06 -24.43 -17.39
C LYS A 796 -21.35 -25.31 -16.36
N ARG A 797 -21.06 -24.77 -15.18
CA ARG A 797 -20.62 -25.56 -14.03
C ARG A 797 -21.66 -25.37 -12.94
N ASN A 798 -22.32 -26.44 -12.49
CA ASN A 798 -23.34 -26.27 -11.46
C ASN A 798 -22.71 -25.77 -10.14
N TYR A 799 -21.65 -26.45 -9.70
CA TYR A 799 -20.83 -26.00 -8.57
C TYR A 799 -19.37 -25.91 -9.00
N ARG A 800 -18.78 -24.72 -8.85
CA ARG A 800 -17.36 -24.46 -9.08
C ARG A 800 -16.73 -24.01 -7.76
N ILE A 801 -15.89 -24.86 -7.20
CA ILE A 801 -15.40 -24.74 -5.83
C ILE A 801 -13.90 -24.60 -5.80
N TRP A 802 -13.42 -23.60 -5.06
CA TRP A 802 -11.98 -23.34 -4.88
C TRP A 802 -11.52 -23.43 -3.43
N SER A 803 -12.43 -23.76 -2.50
CA SER A 803 -12.20 -23.67 -1.06
C SER A 803 -11.07 -24.57 -0.57
N ALA A 804 -10.05 -23.96 0.06
CA ALA A 804 -8.95 -24.67 0.70
C ALA A 804 -9.33 -25.34 2.03
N GLU A 805 -10.35 -24.79 2.71
CA GLU A 805 -10.83 -25.20 4.03
C GLU A 805 -12.09 -26.06 3.99
N LYS A 806 -12.31 -26.70 2.84
CA LYS A 806 -13.35 -27.70 2.57
C LYS A 806 -14.77 -27.10 2.48
N ALA A 807 -15.35 -27.19 1.28
CA ALA A 807 -16.78 -26.97 1.06
C ALA A 807 -17.60 -28.19 1.53
N VAL A 808 -18.71 -27.96 2.21
CA VAL A 808 -19.58 -29.03 2.71
C VAL A 808 -20.94 -28.94 2.05
N PHE A 809 -21.38 -30.04 1.44
CA PHE A 809 -22.71 -30.18 0.85
C PHE A 809 -23.53 -31.18 1.64
N LEU A 810 -24.70 -30.76 2.08
CA LEU A 810 -25.66 -31.54 2.84
C LEU A 810 -26.95 -31.57 2.04
N ARG A 811 -27.25 -32.71 1.41
CA ARG A 811 -28.42 -32.85 0.53
C ARG A 811 -28.41 -31.83 -0.60
N ALA A 812 -27.34 -31.70 -1.37
CA ALA A 812 -27.32 -30.80 -2.54
C ALA A 812 -27.63 -31.56 -3.84
N ILE A 813 -28.16 -30.85 -4.84
CA ILE A 813 -28.30 -31.37 -6.20
C ILE A 813 -27.67 -30.46 -7.24
N GLY A 814 -26.93 -31.08 -8.16
CA GLY A 814 -26.44 -30.45 -9.38
C GLY A 814 -26.77 -31.31 -10.59
N ALA A 815 -27.47 -30.78 -11.60
CA ALA A 815 -27.77 -31.56 -12.78
C ALA A 815 -27.84 -30.77 -14.10
N TYR A 816 -27.77 -31.48 -15.22
CA TYR A 816 -27.92 -30.94 -16.57
C TYR A 816 -27.03 -29.74 -16.88
N SER A 817 -25.73 -29.86 -16.59
CA SER A 817 -24.79 -28.79 -16.93
C SER A 817 -24.78 -28.51 -18.43
N HIS A 818 -24.70 -27.25 -18.83
CA HIS A 818 -24.86 -26.83 -20.22
C HIS A 818 -23.72 -25.92 -20.68
N HIS A 819 -22.86 -26.44 -21.56
CA HIS A 819 -21.75 -25.69 -22.13
C HIS A 819 -22.22 -24.79 -23.29
N ARG A 820 -22.64 -23.56 -22.96
CA ARG A 820 -23.08 -22.55 -23.95
C ARG A 820 -21.93 -21.97 -24.79
N GLY A 821 -20.74 -21.87 -24.21
CA GLY A 821 -19.55 -21.32 -24.88
C GLY A 821 -18.34 -21.11 -23.97
N GLY A 822 -17.33 -20.41 -24.50
CA GLY A 822 -16.08 -20.14 -23.81
C GLY A 822 -15.16 -21.35 -23.65
N ASN A 823 -14.01 -21.13 -23.00
CA ASN A 823 -13.02 -22.18 -22.69
C ASN A 823 -13.42 -23.04 -21.46
N GLY A 824 -12.70 -24.13 -21.19
CA GLY A 824 -12.94 -24.99 -20.03
C GLY A 824 -14.05 -26.04 -20.24
N ASP A 825 -14.25 -26.87 -19.22
CA ASP A 825 -15.26 -27.92 -19.14
C ASP A 825 -16.55 -27.44 -18.45
N ALA A 826 -17.58 -28.28 -18.51
CA ALA A 826 -18.92 -28.06 -17.96
C ALA A 826 -19.38 -29.25 -17.10
N PRO A 827 -18.71 -29.58 -15.99
CA PRO A 827 -19.15 -30.61 -15.06
C PRO A 827 -20.27 -30.16 -14.11
N GLY A 828 -20.89 -31.12 -13.44
CA GLY A 828 -21.80 -30.85 -12.31
C GLY A 828 -21.04 -30.27 -11.10
N LEU A 829 -19.89 -30.87 -10.75
CA LEU A 829 -18.98 -30.35 -9.74
C LEU A 829 -17.57 -30.18 -10.31
N TRP A 830 -17.05 -28.98 -10.22
CA TRP A 830 -15.67 -28.65 -10.55
C TRP A 830 -14.92 -28.20 -9.29
N VAL A 831 -13.72 -28.74 -9.05
CA VAL A 831 -12.86 -28.35 -7.93
C VAL A 831 -11.49 -27.88 -8.44
N GLY A 832 -11.19 -26.61 -8.15
CA GLY A 832 -10.12 -25.83 -8.80
C GLY A 832 -8.74 -25.86 -8.15
N SER A 833 -7.75 -25.37 -8.90
CA SER A 833 -6.33 -25.35 -8.49
C SER A 833 -6.07 -24.49 -7.24
N GLY A 834 -5.36 -25.08 -6.26
CA GLY A 834 -4.94 -24.38 -5.03
C GLY A 834 -5.06 -25.16 -3.71
N VAL A 835 -5.47 -26.45 -3.73
CA VAL A 835 -5.92 -27.32 -2.60
C VAL A 835 -7.44 -27.36 -2.39
N GLY A 836 -8.24 -27.29 -3.46
CA GLY A 836 -9.70 -27.33 -3.37
C GLY A 836 -10.21 -28.63 -2.75
N LYS A 837 -11.12 -28.53 -1.79
CA LYS A 837 -11.72 -29.69 -1.09
C LYS A 837 -13.24 -29.59 -1.04
N ALA A 838 -13.93 -30.70 -1.29
CA ALA A 838 -15.38 -30.79 -1.11
C ALA A 838 -15.80 -32.11 -0.46
N GLU A 839 -16.75 -32.05 0.47
CA GLU A 839 -17.44 -33.22 1.04
C GLU A 839 -18.93 -33.15 0.72
N LEU A 840 -19.48 -34.23 0.20
CA LEU A 840 -20.88 -34.32 -0.18
C LEU A 840 -21.57 -35.45 0.59
N TYR A 841 -22.62 -35.12 1.33
CA TYR A 841 -23.44 -36.07 2.08
C TYR A 841 -24.87 -36.05 1.54
N TYR A 842 -25.38 -37.22 1.16
CA TYR A 842 -26.73 -37.36 0.60
C TYR A 842 -26.98 -36.42 -0.57
N SER A 843 -25.97 -36.16 -1.40
CA SER A 843 -26.10 -35.26 -2.56
C SER A 843 -26.28 -36.05 -3.85
N THR A 844 -26.86 -35.41 -4.86
CA THR A 844 -26.95 -35.98 -6.21
C THR A 844 -26.27 -35.08 -7.23
N LEU A 845 -25.36 -35.64 -8.01
CA LEU A 845 -24.82 -35.03 -9.22
C LEU A 845 -25.27 -35.85 -10.43
N TYR A 846 -25.90 -35.23 -11.43
CA TYR A 846 -26.44 -35.92 -12.60
C TYR A 846 -26.34 -35.15 -13.92
N ASN A 847 -25.55 -35.63 -14.88
CA ASN A 847 -25.32 -34.96 -16.16
C ASN A 847 -25.73 -35.80 -17.37
N ASN A 848 -25.71 -35.18 -18.55
CA ASN A 848 -26.18 -35.77 -19.81
C ASN A 848 -25.23 -35.56 -21.00
N ALA A 849 -24.05 -34.99 -20.81
CA ALA A 849 -23.13 -34.69 -21.92
C ALA A 849 -21.63 -34.58 -21.55
N GLN A 850 -21.29 -34.18 -20.32
CA GLN A 850 -19.90 -34.03 -19.88
C GLN A 850 -19.64 -34.80 -18.59
N THR A 851 -18.37 -34.85 -18.18
CA THR A 851 -17.95 -35.49 -16.93
C THR A 851 -18.65 -34.88 -15.72
N GLU A 852 -19.09 -35.69 -14.77
CA GLU A 852 -19.84 -35.21 -13.61
C GLU A 852 -18.97 -34.44 -12.61
N ILE A 853 -17.81 -35.01 -12.26
CA ILE A 853 -16.87 -34.43 -11.31
C ILE A 853 -15.51 -34.23 -11.97
N SER A 854 -15.02 -33.00 -11.96
CA SER A 854 -13.73 -32.62 -12.54
C SER A 854 -12.84 -31.98 -11.46
N LEU A 855 -11.60 -32.46 -11.35
CA LEU A 855 -10.59 -31.90 -10.45
C LEU A 855 -9.45 -31.29 -11.26
N GLU A 856 -9.08 -30.04 -10.97
CA GLU A 856 -8.01 -29.30 -11.67
C GLU A 856 -6.64 -29.42 -10.96
N GLY A 857 -6.21 -30.66 -10.66
CA GLY A 857 -4.84 -30.92 -10.18
C GLY A 857 -4.72 -31.88 -8.99
N ALA A 858 -3.48 -32.24 -8.67
CA ALA A 858 -3.15 -33.32 -7.73
C ALA A 858 -3.42 -33.02 -6.24
N SER A 859 -3.59 -31.76 -5.88
CA SER A 859 -3.85 -31.34 -4.50
C SER A 859 -5.33 -31.27 -4.14
N ASN A 860 -6.22 -31.53 -5.11
CA ASN A 860 -7.66 -31.41 -4.93
C ASN A 860 -8.28 -32.72 -4.47
N GLN A 861 -9.33 -32.62 -3.64
CA GLN A 861 -10.00 -33.77 -3.03
C GLN A 861 -11.53 -33.63 -3.05
N VAL A 862 -12.22 -34.71 -3.39
CA VAL A 862 -13.67 -34.83 -3.25
C VAL A 862 -14.02 -36.13 -2.50
N ASP A 863 -14.74 -36.02 -1.41
CA ASP A 863 -15.26 -37.18 -0.69
C ASP A 863 -16.79 -37.20 -0.74
N LEU A 864 -17.35 -38.34 -1.16
CA LEU A 864 -18.76 -38.56 -1.35
C LEU A 864 -19.26 -39.59 -0.32
N TYR A 865 -20.37 -39.29 0.34
CA TYR A 865 -21.00 -40.15 1.33
C TYR A 865 -22.48 -40.28 1.03
N ASP A 866 -22.95 -41.53 0.90
CA ASP A 866 -24.36 -41.84 0.70
C ASP A 866 -25.02 -41.01 -0.43
N SER A 867 -24.22 -40.69 -1.46
CA SER A 867 -24.59 -39.78 -2.55
C SER A 867 -24.90 -40.56 -3.84
N ILE A 868 -25.34 -39.86 -4.87
CA ILE A 868 -25.58 -40.41 -6.22
C ILE A 868 -24.76 -39.58 -7.23
N VAL A 869 -24.01 -40.26 -8.10
CA VAL A 869 -23.30 -39.65 -9.23
C VAL A 869 -23.74 -40.37 -10.50
N GLY A 870 -24.39 -39.66 -11.42
CA GLY A 870 -25.00 -40.25 -12.61
C GLY A 870 -24.65 -39.53 -13.90
N ASP A 871 -24.52 -40.28 -14.99
CA ASP A 871 -24.45 -39.71 -16.35
C ASP A 871 -25.33 -40.51 -17.31
N SER A 872 -26.19 -39.79 -18.05
CA SER A 872 -27.09 -40.39 -19.04
C SER A 872 -26.48 -40.54 -20.43
N SER A 873 -25.27 -40.01 -20.69
CA SER A 873 -24.62 -40.07 -22.00
C SER A 873 -23.79 -41.34 -22.22
N GLY A 874 -23.48 -42.07 -21.14
CA GLY A 874 -22.54 -43.19 -21.14
C GLY A 874 -21.08 -42.74 -21.06
N GLY A 875 -20.86 -41.48 -20.69
CA GLY A 875 -19.54 -40.88 -20.50
C GLY A 875 -18.87 -41.28 -19.19
N ALA A 876 -17.62 -40.82 -19.03
CA ALA A 876 -16.89 -40.99 -17.78
C ALA A 876 -17.45 -40.07 -16.71
N LEU A 877 -17.69 -40.61 -15.50
CA LEU A 877 -18.18 -39.84 -14.37
C LEU A 877 -17.13 -38.87 -13.80
N TYR A 878 -15.85 -39.19 -13.94
CA TYR A 878 -14.76 -38.49 -13.26
C TYR A 878 -13.60 -38.08 -14.20
N ALA A 879 -13.08 -36.87 -13.99
CA ALA A 879 -11.86 -36.34 -14.59
C ALA A 879 -10.94 -35.81 -13.49
N LEU A 880 -10.08 -36.66 -12.94
CA LEU A 880 -9.40 -36.38 -11.67
C LEU A 880 -8.09 -35.59 -11.80
N ASN A 881 -7.41 -35.60 -12.95
CA ASN A 881 -6.12 -34.91 -13.19
C ASN A 881 -5.08 -35.02 -12.05
N GLY A 882 -4.99 -36.20 -11.41
CA GLY A 882 -4.08 -36.49 -10.30
C GLY A 882 -4.66 -36.25 -8.90
N GLY A 883 -5.81 -35.61 -8.77
CA GLY A 883 -6.53 -35.41 -7.51
C GLY A 883 -7.18 -36.69 -6.97
N GLN A 884 -7.76 -36.58 -5.78
CA GLN A 884 -8.32 -37.72 -5.05
C GLN A 884 -9.84 -37.67 -4.99
N LEU A 885 -10.48 -38.81 -5.24
CA LEU A 885 -11.92 -38.99 -5.05
C LEU A 885 -12.18 -40.24 -4.21
N THR A 886 -12.96 -40.09 -3.16
CA THR A 886 -13.43 -41.21 -2.31
C THR A 886 -14.94 -41.31 -2.39
N ALA A 887 -15.46 -42.48 -2.76
CA ALA A 887 -16.89 -42.77 -2.77
C ALA A 887 -17.24 -43.78 -1.68
N THR A 888 -17.99 -43.36 -0.65
CA THR A 888 -18.38 -44.19 0.50
C THR A 888 -19.88 -44.42 0.51
N ARG A 889 -20.29 -45.65 0.18
CA ARG A 889 -21.71 -46.02 0.00
C ARG A 889 -22.43 -45.08 -0.98
N THR A 890 -21.70 -44.58 -1.96
CA THR A 890 -22.21 -43.71 -3.02
C THR A 890 -22.52 -44.56 -4.23
N GLU A 891 -23.60 -44.23 -4.91
CA GLU A 891 -24.10 -44.97 -6.05
C GLU A 891 -23.67 -44.28 -7.34
N GLU A 892 -23.09 -45.06 -8.24
CA GLU A 892 -22.58 -44.57 -9.51
C GLU A 892 -23.38 -45.15 -10.68
N TYR A 893 -23.84 -44.29 -11.57
CA TYR A 893 -24.58 -44.68 -12.78
C TYR A 893 -23.95 -44.07 -14.03
N SER A 894 -23.68 -44.88 -15.04
CA SER A 894 -23.34 -44.39 -16.39
C SER A 894 -24.05 -45.25 -17.42
N ALA A 895 -24.82 -44.61 -18.30
CA ALA A 895 -25.72 -45.28 -19.23
C ALA A 895 -25.00 -46.34 -20.09
N GLY A 896 -25.42 -47.60 -19.97
CA GLY A 896 -24.81 -48.72 -20.71
C GLY A 896 -23.43 -49.15 -20.21
N VAL A 897 -22.90 -48.52 -19.16
CA VAL A 897 -21.57 -48.81 -18.58
C VAL A 897 -21.71 -49.43 -17.19
N GLN A 898 -22.37 -48.76 -16.24
CA GLN A 898 -22.52 -49.22 -14.86
C GLN A 898 -23.78 -48.65 -14.19
N GLY A 899 -24.20 -49.29 -13.10
CA GLY A 899 -25.31 -48.84 -12.28
C GLY A 899 -26.69 -49.03 -12.93
N THR A 900 -27.70 -48.52 -12.25
CA THR A 900 -29.08 -48.43 -12.75
C THR A 900 -29.40 -46.97 -13.04
N ASP A 901 -30.17 -46.68 -14.08
CA ASP A 901 -30.58 -45.29 -14.32
C ASP A 901 -31.43 -44.81 -13.13
N PRO A 902 -31.10 -43.68 -12.48
CA PRO A 902 -31.93 -43.12 -11.43
C PRO A 902 -33.32 -42.68 -11.91
N GLN A 903 -33.59 -42.69 -13.23
CA GLN A 903 -34.92 -42.49 -13.82
C GLN A 903 -35.61 -41.25 -13.26
N LEU A 904 -34.97 -40.09 -13.47
CA LEU A 904 -35.44 -38.81 -12.99
C LEU A 904 -36.87 -38.58 -13.47
N VAL A 905 -37.75 -38.32 -12.50
CA VAL A 905 -39.19 -38.67 -12.52
C VAL A 905 -39.98 -38.00 -13.64
N ASN A 906 -39.46 -36.91 -14.23
CA ASN A 906 -40.14 -36.23 -15.31
C ASN A 906 -39.21 -35.49 -16.30
N GLY A 907 -38.44 -36.22 -17.11
CA GLY A 907 -37.57 -35.65 -18.15
C GLY A 907 -38.25 -34.87 -19.29
N ALA A 908 -39.57 -34.62 -19.21
CA ALA A 908 -40.35 -33.86 -20.19
C ALA A 908 -40.80 -32.47 -19.68
N ASN A 909 -40.59 -32.14 -18.40
CA ASN A 909 -40.83 -30.80 -17.88
C ASN A 909 -39.70 -29.86 -18.35
N SER A 910 -40.03 -28.71 -18.94
CA SER A 910 -39.05 -27.67 -19.30
C SER A 910 -38.82 -26.67 -18.16
N ASP A 911 -39.70 -26.65 -17.16
CA ASP A 911 -39.76 -25.63 -16.11
C ASP A 911 -39.33 -26.28 -14.78
N TRP A 912 -38.08 -26.76 -14.74
CA TRP A 912 -37.51 -27.43 -13.58
C TRP A 912 -37.14 -26.44 -12.48
N GLU A 913 -37.62 -26.69 -11.27
CA GLU A 913 -37.33 -25.87 -10.07
C GLU A 913 -36.64 -26.70 -8.97
N GLY A 914 -36.26 -27.95 -9.29
CA GLY A 914 -35.51 -28.87 -8.42
C GLY A 914 -36.32 -29.44 -7.25
N GLY A 915 -37.66 -29.38 -7.33
CA GLY A 915 -38.55 -29.95 -6.32
C GLY A 915 -38.81 -31.46 -6.49
N SER A 916 -39.60 -32.05 -5.59
CA SER A 916 -39.93 -33.49 -5.60
C SER A 916 -40.62 -34.01 -6.87
N ASN A 917 -41.24 -33.12 -7.64
CA ASN A 917 -41.88 -33.43 -8.92
C ASN A 917 -40.89 -33.43 -10.09
N ASP A 918 -39.72 -32.83 -9.88
CA ASP A 918 -38.63 -32.75 -10.83
C ASP A 918 -37.63 -33.87 -10.52
N PHE A 919 -37.16 -33.97 -9.26
CA PHE A 919 -36.16 -34.93 -8.82
C PHE A 919 -36.59 -35.70 -7.55
N ASN A 920 -36.44 -37.02 -7.55
CA ASN A 920 -36.68 -37.86 -6.36
C ASN A 920 -35.64 -39.00 -6.27
N SER A 921 -34.68 -38.90 -5.35
CA SER A 921 -33.63 -39.92 -5.14
C SER A 921 -34.17 -41.24 -4.53
N GLN A 922 -35.36 -41.23 -3.91
CA GLN A 922 -35.89 -42.41 -3.21
C GLN A 922 -36.17 -43.60 -4.14
N LEU A 923 -36.28 -43.36 -5.46
CA LEU A 923 -36.36 -44.42 -6.45
C LEU A 923 -35.10 -45.29 -6.51
N TYR A 924 -33.95 -44.73 -6.13
CA TYR A 924 -32.67 -45.43 -6.07
C TYR A 924 -32.42 -46.05 -4.69
N GLY A 925 -32.93 -45.40 -3.64
CA GLY A 925 -32.95 -45.96 -2.29
C GLY A 925 -33.34 -44.90 -1.26
N ALA A 926 -34.09 -45.29 -0.24
CA ALA A 926 -34.54 -44.41 0.84
C ALA A 926 -33.41 -44.00 1.81
N SER A 927 -32.14 -44.00 1.36
CA SER A 927 -30.97 -43.66 2.17
C SER A 927 -29.84 -43.02 1.37
N LYS A 928 -30.13 -42.46 0.18
CA LYS A 928 -29.12 -41.96 -0.77
C LYS A 928 -29.59 -40.69 -1.46
N GLY A 929 -28.63 -39.83 -1.79
CA GLY A 929 -28.82 -38.69 -2.68
C GLY A 929 -29.80 -37.63 -2.18
N TYR A 930 -30.03 -36.63 -3.05
CA TYR A 930 -30.85 -35.45 -2.78
C TYR A 930 -32.33 -35.78 -2.58
N HIS A 931 -32.95 -35.17 -1.55
CA HIS A 931 -34.37 -35.24 -1.17
C HIS A 931 -34.80 -36.52 -0.39
N ASP A 932 -35.16 -36.34 0.88
CA ASP A 932 -35.73 -37.34 1.81
C ASP A 932 -34.97 -38.70 1.82
N PRO A 933 -33.69 -38.73 2.25
CA PRO A 933 -32.90 -39.95 2.29
C PRO A 933 -33.31 -40.87 3.46
N GLY A 934 -34.57 -40.86 3.92
CA GLY A 934 -35.01 -41.63 5.09
C GLY A 934 -34.16 -41.36 6.35
N PRO A 935 -34.16 -42.26 7.36
CA PRO A 935 -33.33 -42.10 8.55
C PRO A 935 -31.84 -42.04 8.17
N SER A 936 -31.11 -41.04 8.69
CA SER A 936 -29.64 -40.94 8.54
C SER A 936 -28.99 -42.30 8.80
N THR A 937 -28.35 -42.84 7.78
CA THR A 937 -27.54 -44.07 7.84
C THR A 937 -26.10 -43.79 8.23
N THR A 938 -25.77 -42.53 8.52
CA THR A 938 -24.46 -42.16 9.07
C THR A 938 -24.25 -42.88 10.41
N PRO A 939 -22.99 -43.20 10.78
CA PRO A 939 -22.70 -43.78 12.08
C PRO A 939 -22.73 -42.72 13.21
N TYR A 940 -23.34 -41.55 12.98
CA TYR A 940 -23.32 -40.43 13.90
C TYR A 940 -24.72 -40.11 14.41
N THR A 941 -24.79 -39.64 15.66
CA THR A 941 -26.00 -39.05 16.26
C THR A 941 -25.65 -37.68 16.79
N VAL A 942 -26.42 -36.66 16.42
CA VAL A 942 -26.29 -35.30 16.97
C VAL A 942 -27.27 -35.15 18.12
N GLN A 943 -26.84 -34.54 19.22
CA GLN A 943 -27.66 -34.29 20.40
C GLN A 943 -27.52 -32.82 20.83
N ILE A 944 -28.61 -32.07 20.79
CA ILE A 944 -28.66 -30.68 21.28
C ILE A 944 -28.92 -30.69 22.78
N SER A 945 -28.24 -29.82 23.51
CA SER A 945 -28.27 -29.69 24.98
C SER A 945 -29.64 -29.36 25.57
N VAL A 946 -30.54 -28.78 24.77
CA VAL A 946 -31.90 -28.38 25.16
C VAL A 946 -32.93 -28.92 24.17
N SER A 947 -34.16 -29.13 24.64
CA SER A 947 -35.27 -29.62 23.80
C SER A 947 -36.12 -28.51 23.19
N CYS A 948 -36.02 -27.29 23.70
CA CYS A 948 -36.67 -26.09 23.20
C CYS A 948 -35.95 -24.84 23.71
N LEU A 949 -36.08 -23.73 23.00
CA LEU A 949 -35.60 -22.41 23.38
C LEU A 949 -36.72 -21.36 23.27
N THR A 950 -36.75 -20.43 24.21
CA THR A 950 -37.62 -19.25 24.15
C THR A 950 -36.76 -18.02 24.44
N LEU A 951 -36.91 -16.98 23.63
CA LEU A 951 -36.20 -15.71 23.74
C LEU A 951 -37.11 -14.56 23.30
N ASP A 952 -36.88 -13.35 23.78
CA ASP A 952 -37.57 -12.16 23.27
C ASP A 952 -36.86 -11.62 22.02
N THR A 953 -37.51 -10.74 21.27
CA THR A 953 -36.87 -10.05 20.15
C THR A 953 -35.72 -9.19 20.65
N GLY A 954 -34.54 -9.30 20.03
CA GLY A 954 -33.30 -8.66 20.48
C GLY A 954 -32.49 -9.46 21.51
N ASP A 955 -33.06 -10.52 22.10
CA ASP A 955 -32.31 -11.39 23.01
C ASP A 955 -31.39 -12.36 22.24
N GLU A 956 -30.27 -12.69 22.87
CA GLU A 956 -29.35 -13.73 22.42
C GLU A 956 -29.34 -14.93 23.39
N ALA A 957 -29.15 -16.13 22.86
CA ALA A 957 -28.97 -17.34 23.65
C ALA A 957 -27.92 -18.28 23.06
N SER A 958 -27.17 -18.96 23.92
CA SER A 958 -26.21 -20.00 23.52
C SER A 958 -26.78 -21.40 23.67
N LEU A 959 -26.49 -22.25 22.71
CA LEU A 959 -26.84 -23.67 22.66
C LEU A 959 -25.57 -24.48 22.40
N SER A 960 -25.54 -25.73 22.84
CA SER A 960 -24.47 -26.67 22.46
C SER A 960 -25.02 -27.97 21.90
N ALA A 961 -24.27 -28.61 21.00
CA ALA A 961 -24.51 -29.94 20.49
C ALA A 961 -23.31 -30.86 20.67
N GLN A 962 -23.59 -32.14 20.93
CA GLN A 962 -22.62 -33.21 20.96
C GLN A 962 -22.89 -34.21 19.84
N VAL A 963 -21.81 -34.69 19.21
CA VAL A 963 -21.87 -35.78 18.23
C VAL A 963 -21.39 -37.07 18.89
N LEU A 964 -22.17 -38.14 18.74
CA LEU A 964 -21.84 -39.49 19.18
C LEU A 964 -21.58 -40.40 17.98
N ASP A 965 -20.58 -41.27 18.08
CA ASP A 965 -20.31 -42.31 17.09
C ASP A 965 -21.25 -43.54 17.25
N ALA A 966 -21.08 -44.55 16.40
CA ALA A 966 -21.88 -45.77 16.43
C ALA A 966 -21.71 -46.60 17.71
N SER A 967 -20.68 -46.34 18.52
CA SER A 967 -20.45 -46.93 19.84
C SER A 967 -20.95 -46.02 20.98
N ASN A 968 -21.71 -44.98 20.63
CA ASN A 968 -22.25 -43.97 21.54
C ASN A 968 -21.15 -43.25 22.34
N GLN A 969 -19.96 -43.09 21.74
CA GLN A 969 -18.85 -42.31 22.29
C GLN A 969 -18.82 -40.92 21.65
N PRO A 970 -18.50 -39.86 22.42
CA PRO A 970 -18.32 -38.52 21.87
C PRO A 970 -17.26 -38.48 20.77
N VAL A 971 -17.58 -37.84 19.65
CA VAL A 971 -16.64 -37.55 18.57
C VAL A 971 -15.84 -36.30 18.94
N ALA A 972 -14.52 -36.37 18.80
CA ALA A 972 -13.60 -35.31 19.23
C ALA A 972 -13.45 -34.14 18.24
N ASP A 973 -14.30 -34.06 17.20
CA ASP A 973 -14.21 -33.08 16.10
C ASP A 973 -15.50 -32.24 16.00
N PRO A 974 -15.73 -31.32 16.96
CA PRO A 974 -16.94 -30.49 16.99
C PRO A 974 -16.98 -29.40 15.92
N GLU A 975 -15.83 -28.99 15.37
CA GLU A 975 -15.68 -27.89 14.40
C GLU A 975 -16.39 -28.13 13.06
N THR A 976 -16.82 -29.37 12.81
CA THR A 976 -17.56 -29.74 11.61
C THR A 976 -19.09 -29.77 11.80
N ILE A 977 -19.59 -29.46 13.00
CA ILE A 977 -21.01 -29.19 13.18
C ILE A 977 -21.36 -27.86 12.51
N VAL A 978 -22.42 -27.88 11.72
CA VAL A 978 -23.02 -26.70 11.09
C VAL A 978 -24.39 -26.49 11.70
N TRP A 979 -24.66 -25.24 12.08
CA TRP A 979 -25.98 -24.81 12.53
C TRP A 979 -26.63 -23.93 11.48
N TYR A 980 -27.93 -24.10 11.27
CA TYR A 980 -28.75 -23.16 10.50
C TYR A 980 -30.15 -23.03 11.12
N SER A 981 -30.82 -21.93 10.81
CA SER A 981 -32.22 -21.70 11.15
C SER A 981 -33.11 -22.06 9.98
N ASP A 982 -34.24 -22.72 10.23
CA ASP A 982 -35.24 -22.93 9.18
C ASP A 982 -35.90 -21.62 8.75
N ASP A 983 -35.86 -20.58 9.59
CA ASP A 983 -36.28 -19.22 9.27
C ASP A 983 -35.37 -18.19 9.97
N ALA A 984 -34.31 -17.77 9.26
CA ALA A 984 -33.36 -16.77 9.74
C ALA A 984 -33.99 -15.37 9.95
N TYR A 985 -35.21 -15.12 9.45
CA TYR A 985 -35.93 -13.87 9.72
C TYR A 985 -36.56 -13.85 11.11
N LEU A 986 -36.87 -15.03 11.68
CA LEU A 986 -37.41 -15.14 13.03
C LEU A 986 -36.28 -15.30 14.06
N ALA A 987 -35.34 -16.20 13.80
CA ALA A 987 -34.19 -16.45 14.66
C ALA A 987 -32.92 -16.65 13.83
N ARG A 988 -31.93 -15.77 14.00
CA ARG A 988 -30.68 -15.77 13.22
C ARG A 988 -29.54 -16.35 14.05
N LEU A 989 -28.62 -17.05 13.41
CA LEU A 989 -27.40 -17.52 14.08
C LEU A 989 -26.29 -16.48 13.94
N LEU A 990 -25.76 -16.03 15.08
CA LEU A 990 -24.54 -15.22 15.18
C LEU A 990 -23.29 -16.10 15.17
N GLN A 991 -23.42 -17.36 15.62
CA GLN A 991 -22.39 -18.39 15.50
C GLN A 991 -23.02 -19.66 14.94
N SER A 992 -22.57 -20.06 13.74
CA SER A 992 -23.17 -21.14 12.94
C SER A 992 -22.25 -22.34 12.71
N ARG A 993 -21.07 -22.36 13.36
CA ARG A 993 -20.04 -23.41 13.24
C ARG A 993 -19.54 -23.84 14.61
N GLY A 994 -19.28 -25.13 14.75
CA GLY A 994 -18.73 -25.72 15.98
C GLY A 994 -19.80 -26.35 16.88
N ALA A 995 -19.34 -26.87 18.03
CA ALA A 995 -20.21 -27.47 19.04
C ALA A 995 -21.28 -26.51 19.56
N ASP A 996 -20.92 -25.23 19.64
CA ASP A 996 -21.77 -24.19 20.20
C ASP A 996 -22.37 -23.33 19.09
N ALA A 997 -23.58 -22.84 19.34
CA ALA A 997 -24.28 -21.89 18.50
C ALA A 997 -24.80 -20.73 19.36
N VAL A 998 -24.76 -19.53 18.80
CA VAL A 998 -25.37 -18.32 19.37
C VAL A 998 -26.50 -17.92 18.44
N VAL A 999 -27.70 -17.80 18.98
CA VAL A 999 -28.92 -17.40 18.25
C VAL A 999 -29.45 -16.08 18.80
N GLU A 1000 -29.88 -15.21 17.90
CA GLU A 1000 -30.55 -13.94 18.18
C GLU A 1000 -32.03 -14.02 17.75
N GLY A 1001 -32.91 -13.45 18.56
CA GLY A 1001 -34.34 -13.32 18.25
C GLY A 1001 -34.59 -12.11 17.37
N MET A 1002 -34.94 -12.33 16.11
CA MET A 1002 -35.07 -11.25 15.14
C MET A 1002 -36.50 -10.71 15.07
N ASN A 1003 -37.49 -11.60 15.05
CA ASN A 1003 -38.91 -11.25 14.98
C ASN A 1003 -39.74 -12.31 15.70
N ALA A 1004 -40.86 -11.91 16.31
CA ALA A 1004 -41.74 -12.83 16.99
C ALA A 1004 -42.30 -13.92 16.06
N GLY A 1005 -42.27 -15.17 16.54
CA GLY A 1005 -42.66 -16.33 15.76
C GLY A 1005 -42.09 -17.62 16.32
N ALA A 1006 -42.29 -18.72 15.60
CA ALA A 1006 -41.70 -20.01 15.94
C ALA A 1006 -40.96 -20.58 14.72
N THR A 1007 -39.75 -21.08 14.95
CA THR A 1007 -38.92 -21.73 13.95
C THR A 1007 -38.16 -22.90 14.57
N GLU A 1008 -37.37 -23.62 13.79
CA GLU A 1008 -36.44 -24.65 14.27
C GLU A 1008 -35.00 -24.22 13.99
N LEU A 1009 -34.10 -24.48 14.94
CA LEU A 1009 -32.67 -24.53 14.67
C LEU A 1009 -32.27 -25.97 14.43
N VAL A 1010 -31.38 -26.15 13.46
CA VAL A 1010 -30.93 -27.47 13.02
C VAL A 1010 -29.42 -27.54 13.19
N ALA A 1011 -28.95 -28.52 13.96
CA ALA A 1011 -27.54 -28.88 14.06
C ALA A 1011 -27.26 -30.08 13.14
N MET A 1012 -26.35 -29.92 12.19
CA MET A 1012 -25.98 -30.96 11.23
C MET A 1012 -24.51 -31.37 11.37
N TYR A 1013 -24.26 -32.68 11.29
CA TYR A 1013 -22.92 -33.25 11.24
C TYR A 1013 -22.89 -34.41 10.25
N LYS A 1014 -22.18 -34.25 9.12
CA LYS A 1014 -21.96 -35.32 8.12
C LYS A 1014 -23.24 -36.04 7.69
N GLY A 1015 -24.35 -35.30 7.63
CA GLY A 1015 -25.68 -35.80 7.26
C GLY A 1015 -26.55 -36.33 8.42
N ALA A 1016 -26.03 -36.44 9.65
CA ALA A 1016 -26.86 -36.57 10.84
C ALA A 1016 -27.40 -35.19 11.24
N GLU A 1017 -28.66 -35.10 11.66
CA GLU A 1017 -29.26 -33.84 12.11
C GLU A 1017 -29.98 -33.99 13.45
N ALA A 1018 -30.03 -32.90 14.21
CA ALA A 1018 -30.90 -32.72 15.36
C ALA A 1018 -31.57 -31.36 15.26
N ARG A 1019 -32.80 -31.25 15.78
CA ARG A 1019 -33.64 -30.05 15.70
C ARG A 1019 -34.03 -29.59 17.08
N VAL A 1020 -34.15 -28.28 17.25
CA VAL A 1020 -34.68 -27.66 18.47
C VAL A 1020 -35.68 -26.58 18.08
N ASN A 1021 -36.87 -26.63 18.69
CA ASN A 1021 -37.88 -25.59 18.52
C ASN A 1021 -37.41 -24.31 19.20
N VAL A 1022 -37.53 -23.19 18.48
CA VAL A 1022 -37.26 -21.84 18.98
C VAL A 1022 -38.54 -21.03 18.88
N THR A 1023 -38.93 -20.38 19.97
CA THR A 1023 -40.04 -19.41 20.00
C THR A 1023 -39.48 -18.05 20.36
N VAL A 1024 -39.65 -17.09 19.46
CA VAL A 1024 -39.30 -15.69 19.68
C VAL A 1024 -40.57 -14.94 20.06
N THR A 1025 -40.54 -14.20 21.16
CA THR A 1025 -41.65 -13.37 21.65
C THR A 1025 -41.41 -11.88 21.39
N ASP A 1026 -42.49 -11.10 21.29
CA ASP A 1026 -42.40 -9.64 21.24
C ASP A 1026 -42.05 -9.10 22.63
N MET A 1027 -41.21 -8.07 22.69
CA MET A 1027 -40.87 -7.34 23.92
C MET A 1027 -42.04 -6.54 24.49
#